data_AF-A0A2N8BVA4-F1
#
_entry.id   AF-A0A2N8BVA4-F1
#
_cell.length_a   1.000
_cell.length_b   1.000
_cell.length_c   1.000
_cell.angle_alpha   90.00
_cell.angle_beta   90.00
_cell.angle_gamma   90.00
#
_symmetry.space_group_name_H-M   'P 1'
#
loop_
_entity.id
_entity.type
_entity.pdbx_description
1 polymer ?
#
loop_
_entity_poly.entity_id
_entity_poly.type
_entity_poly.pdbx_seq_one_letter_code
_entity_poly.pdbx_strand_id
1 'polypeptide(L)'
;MDVSNGSLLHRLIDSPGNEDETKADFKTAMQRMGFESVFDIVRMTKEEFTLELARHTDANAEQAYGNALSYARQISRLYQEHQLSSGDASRRVRRSVGTESTSGPATYQALFNENWEQFCKDGDIAAIDSPVAYLRALYLFAGQLEKSSTHPDKITLEKRRPDLKNLTLDHQSAFAAKPMLSIVNDTLSSHVQEHLKKTNNTKSVHEVLACERYPLSLPYDLHHHQCLLGLGADKPALGELNYQVSLKLPFLLDESEYGSISKPSSEAQRLMSGLSPEQQKILIEPLDPDIEVKAYGTKVSDPRLSVERFKELTGLTMEQIDQLLAQGKHRPKASTNSPGAGRHFYGCEYINTASARDKIMVVATSPATFNILPVICFDVLLRMVRLQRWTGIPAAELDTLIVNAMHSDGTTSLPGLKSLWLNPNTLRVLGVYRYLNQRYGIAPEEFASLLHDMPTSACGDRAPLFDQVFNRTQLLPNPLLQNAGQDIDIKAPKSQPSLNYLGAGLGLTVTQDSLLLLAAQTKEHLSSLKHDLPTVSSLYRQARIAQMFGLSPVECTEMARTLGGEAFCELLAKGKLSDPYNHSSDILDVLMAMEWAVDWLKQNNRDVLQWCRLFSSTKDDLPFPPELERRLETFRADTTPSADHQQRLVETLLHDIADLSAEYVPSVMAMGDTSTMAVVTEIKNFSPGKIPQSLAKVLRAAGACKGLHLNSSTLQQLMSNPAWLASNSPGTLTPQTLYLLERFSHCARHQPQSEENLLHYLRLANEAPAKDSNGLLANLLNWSIEEVSCLTALLGQNRARTMEEVDWIMRCQTCCKRTGLSASLLLNATALTADSSTSDWKTVGEAVLAARH
;
A
#
# COMPACT_ATOMS: atom_id res chain seq x y z
N MET A 1 -78.11 -67.59 -41.57
CA MET A 1 -77.13 -67.00 -42.50
C MET A 1 -76.49 -65.85 -41.75
N ASP A 2 -75.39 -66.10 -41.05
CA ASP A 2 -74.00 -66.18 -41.58
C ASP A 2 -73.59 -64.86 -42.25
N VAL A 3 -72.43 -64.25 -42.03
CA VAL A 3 -71.20 -64.58 -41.29
C VAL A 3 -70.42 -63.26 -41.11
N SER A 4 -69.52 -63.27 -40.13
CA SER A 4 -68.50 -62.28 -39.74
C SER A 4 -67.85 -61.39 -40.81
N ASN A 5 -67.45 -60.19 -40.39
CA ASN A 5 -66.08 -59.68 -40.61
C ASN A 5 -65.75 -58.52 -39.64
N GLY A 6 -65.40 -58.88 -38.41
CA GLY A 6 -64.69 -58.01 -37.46
C GLY A 6 -63.29 -58.56 -37.25
N SER A 7 -62.39 -58.34 -38.22
CA SER A 7 -61.00 -58.78 -38.15
C SER A 7 -60.14 -57.71 -38.80
N LEU A 8 -59.52 -56.84 -37.99
CA LEU A 8 -58.24 -56.16 -38.27
C LEU A 8 -57.76 -55.33 -37.06
N LEU A 9 -58.64 -54.96 -36.11
CA LEU A 9 -58.26 -54.22 -34.90
C LEU A 9 -57.73 -55.09 -33.74
N HIS A 10 -57.96 -56.42 -33.76
CA HIS A 10 -57.45 -57.35 -32.75
C HIS A 10 -56.05 -57.94 -33.08
N ARG A 11 -55.38 -57.48 -34.14
CA ARG A 11 -54.08 -58.04 -34.61
C ARG A 11 -52.90 -57.06 -34.60
N LEU A 12 -53.06 -55.87 -34.01
CA LEU A 12 -51.99 -54.84 -33.95
C LEU A 12 -51.45 -54.59 -32.54
N ILE A 13 -51.82 -55.41 -31.56
CA ILE A 13 -51.16 -55.45 -30.26
C ILE A 13 -50.59 -56.85 -30.12
N ASP A 14 -49.43 -57.08 -30.72
CA ASP A 14 -48.49 -58.10 -30.26
C ASP A 14 -47.08 -57.77 -30.76
N SER A 15 -46.21 -57.47 -29.80
CA SER A 15 -44.75 -57.60 -29.88
C SER A 15 -44.22 -57.55 -28.44
N PRO A 16 -43.14 -58.27 -28.10
CA PRO A 16 -42.88 -59.68 -28.39
C PRO A 16 -42.39 -60.44 -27.12
N GLY A 17 -42.47 -61.77 -27.15
CA GLY A 17 -41.52 -62.63 -26.44
C GLY A 17 -41.80 -62.92 -24.97
N ASN A 18 -42.55 -64.01 -24.75
CA ASN A 18 -42.59 -64.79 -23.51
C ASN A 18 -41.18 -65.12 -22.98
N GLU A 19 -40.94 -64.83 -21.71
CA GLU A 19 -40.41 -65.80 -20.74
C GLU A 19 -41.12 -65.55 -19.39
N ASP A 20 -42.03 -66.47 -19.02
CA ASP A 20 -42.67 -66.67 -17.71
C ASP A 20 -42.76 -65.48 -16.72
N GLU A 21 -43.78 -64.64 -16.85
CA GLU A 21 -44.30 -63.89 -15.69
C GLU A 21 -45.78 -64.22 -15.47
N THR A 22 -46.02 -65.34 -14.79
CA THR A 22 -47.24 -65.50 -14.01
C THR A 22 -47.44 -64.23 -13.20
N LYS A 23 -48.48 -63.44 -13.51
CA LYS A 23 -48.86 -62.27 -12.70
C LYS A 23 -48.84 -62.70 -11.25
N ALA A 24 -47.90 -62.12 -10.51
CA ALA A 24 -47.54 -62.66 -9.22
C ALA A 24 -48.69 -62.36 -8.25
N ASP A 25 -48.93 -63.23 -7.27
CA ASP A 25 -49.82 -62.89 -6.15
C ASP A 25 -49.36 -61.55 -5.53
N PHE A 26 -50.30 -60.76 -5.01
CA PHE A 26 -50.04 -59.39 -4.51
C PHE A 26 -48.85 -59.36 -3.55
N LYS A 27 -48.73 -60.38 -2.69
CA LYS A 27 -47.61 -60.53 -1.74
C LYS A 27 -46.26 -60.65 -2.47
N THR A 28 -46.19 -61.47 -3.51
CA THR A 28 -44.99 -61.68 -4.30
C THR A 28 -44.64 -60.44 -5.12
N ALA A 29 -45.65 -59.69 -5.60
CA ALA A 29 -45.43 -58.42 -6.28
C ALA A 29 -44.90 -57.33 -5.33
N MET A 30 -45.45 -57.20 -4.12
CA MET A 30 -44.89 -56.29 -3.11
C MET A 30 -43.44 -56.63 -2.77
N GLN A 31 -43.09 -57.92 -2.69
CA GLN A 31 -41.70 -58.36 -2.49
C GLN A 31 -40.79 -58.06 -3.68
N ARG A 32 -41.28 -58.24 -4.92
CA ARG A 32 -40.54 -57.89 -6.15
C ARG A 32 -40.30 -56.39 -6.27
N MET A 33 -41.24 -55.57 -5.79
CA MET A 33 -41.11 -54.11 -5.70
C MET A 33 -40.26 -53.65 -4.51
N GLY A 34 -39.87 -54.56 -3.61
CA GLY A 34 -39.07 -54.25 -2.43
C GLY A 34 -39.83 -53.49 -1.33
N PHE A 35 -41.17 -53.57 -1.29
CA PHE A 35 -41.97 -52.93 -0.25
C PHE A 35 -42.12 -53.85 0.97
N GLU A 36 -41.63 -53.38 2.11
CA GLU A 36 -41.67 -54.12 3.38
C GLU A 36 -42.71 -53.54 4.35
N SER A 37 -43.17 -52.31 4.11
CA SER A 37 -44.13 -51.60 4.98
C SER A 37 -45.24 -50.90 4.21
N VAL A 38 -46.39 -50.71 4.88
CA VAL A 38 -47.47 -49.82 4.38
C VAL A 38 -46.97 -48.38 4.17
N PHE A 39 -45.93 -47.95 4.88
CA PHE A 39 -45.31 -46.64 4.68
C PHE A 39 -44.55 -46.53 3.36
N ASP A 40 -44.04 -47.62 2.81
CA ASP A 40 -43.35 -47.60 1.51
C ASP A 40 -44.34 -47.36 0.36
N ILE A 41 -45.55 -47.90 0.50
CA ILE A 41 -46.67 -47.65 -0.42
C ILE A 41 -47.12 -46.17 -0.33
N VAL A 42 -47.27 -45.64 0.89
CA VAL A 42 -47.77 -44.26 1.12
C VAL A 42 -46.72 -43.19 0.78
N ARG A 43 -45.43 -43.55 0.65
CA ARG A 43 -44.37 -42.65 0.19
C ARG A 43 -44.48 -42.27 -1.29
N MET A 44 -45.20 -43.07 -2.08
CA MET A 44 -45.49 -42.79 -3.49
C MET A 44 -46.82 -42.06 -3.64
N THR A 45 -46.98 -41.35 -4.75
CA THR A 45 -48.31 -40.86 -5.12
C THR A 45 -49.22 -42.02 -5.50
N LYS A 46 -50.54 -41.83 -5.37
CA LYS A 46 -51.52 -42.86 -5.73
C LYS A 46 -51.32 -43.30 -7.17
N GLU A 47 -51.06 -42.34 -8.06
CA GLU A 47 -50.84 -42.55 -9.49
C GLU A 47 -49.58 -43.38 -9.75
N GLU A 48 -48.45 -43.03 -9.14
CA GLU A 48 -47.18 -43.77 -9.30
C GLU A 48 -47.30 -45.21 -8.81
N PHE A 49 -47.90 -45.43 -7.64
CA PHE A 49 -48.09 -46.78 -7.10
C PHE A 49 -49.01 -47.62 -8.00
N THR A 50 -50.09 -47.02 -8.52
CA THR A 50 -51.00 -47.74 -9.42
C THR A 50 -50.32 -48.17 -10.72
N LEU A 51 -49.45 -47.33 -11.26
CA LEU A 51 -48.72 -47.61 -12.50
C LEU A 51 -47.63 -48.67 -12.29
N GLU A 52 -46.90 -48.60 -11.18
CA GLU A 52 -45.85 -49.56 -10.82
C GLU A 52 -46.44 -50.94 -10.46
N LEU A 53 -47.53 -50.99 -9.68
CA LEU A 53 -48.17 -52.26 -9.33
C LEU A 53 -48.79 -52.96 -10.54
N ALA A 54 -49.34 -52.20 -11.49
CA ALA A 54 -49.92 -52.73 -12.72
C ALA A 54 -48.91 -53.49 -13.60
N ARG A 55 -47.60 -53.26 -13.42
CA ARG A 55 -46.54 -54.01 -14.11
C ARG A 55 -46.32 -55.41 -13.53
N HIS A 56 -46.79 -55.68 -12.31
CA HIS A 56 -46.48 -56.92 -11.58
C HIS A 56 -47.71 -57.77 -11.22
N THR A 57 -48.90 -57.16 -11.03
CA THR A 57 -50.16 -57.85 -10.69
C THR A 57 -51.40 -57.11 -11.22
N ASP A 58 -52.51 -57.84 -11.42
CA ASP A 58 -53.85 -57.29 -11.72
C ASP A 58 -54.65 -56.83 -10.48
N ALA A 59 -53.98 -56.70 -9.33
CA ALA A 59 -54.64 -56.36 -8.08
C ALA A 59 -55.17 -54.93 -8.13
N ASN A 60 -56.26 -54.65 -7.42
CA ASN A 60 -56.82 -53.31 -7.34
C ASN A 60 -55.86 -52.38 -6.57
N ALA A 61 -55.01 -51.69 -7.31
CA ALA A 61 -53.99 -50.81 -6.77
C ALA A 61 -54.56 -49.64 -5.98
N GLU A 62 -55.74 -49.12 -6.37
CA GLU A 62 -56.38 -48.04 -5.64
C GLU A 62 -56.85 -48.47 -4.25
N GLN A 63 -57.44 -49.66 -4.15
CA GLN A 63 -57.89 -50.23 -2.89
C GLN A 63 -56.70 -50.59 -1.99
N ALA A 64 -55.63 -51.14 -2.56
CA ALA A 64 -54.39 -51.43 -1.84
C ALA A 64 -53.76 -50.16 -1.26
N TYR A 65 -53.68 -49.09 -2.05
CA TYR A 65 -53.18 -47.79 -1.60
C TYR A 65 -54.07 -47.18 -0.49
N GLY A 66 -55.40 -47.22 -0.66
CA GLY A 66 -56.34 -46.73 0.34
C GLY A 66 -56.24 -47.47 1.68
N ASN A 67 -56.08 -48.79 1.64
CA ASN A 67 -55.85 -49.61 2.83
C ASN A 67 -54.49 -49.30 3.48
N ALA A 68 -53.42 -49.18 2.69
CA ALA A 68 -52.10 -48.82 3.18
C ALA A 68 -52.12 -47.45 3.87
N LEU A 69 -52.81 -46.46 3.29
CA LEU A 69 -52.99 -45.13 3.89
C LEU A 69 -53.74 -45.19 5.22
N SER A 70 -54.81 -45.99 5.31
CA SER A 70 -55.56 -46.18 6.55
C SER A 70 -54.71 -46.81 7.65
N TYR A 71 -53.97 -47.89 7.33
CA TYR A 71 -53.08 -48.56 8.27
C TYR A 71 -51.90 -47.68 8.68
N ALA A 72 -51.28 -46.97 7.74
CA ALA A 72 -50.22 -46.02 8.03
C ALA A 72 -50.67 -44.96 9.05
N ARG A 73 -51.87 -44.38 8.87
CA ARG A 73 -52.44 -43.41 9.82
C ARG A 73 -52.67 -44.01 11.21
N GLN A 74 -53.22 -45.23 11.28
CA GLN A 74 -53.44 -45.91 12.56
C GLN A 74 -52.12 -46.21 13.28
N ILE A 75 -51.12 -46.72 12.55
CA ILE A 75 -49.80 -47.03 13.10
C ILE A 75 -49.10 -45.74 13.56
N SER A 76 -49.11 -44.67 12.76
CA SER A 76 -48.52 -43.38 13.14
C SER A 76 -49.18 -42.80 14.40
N ARG A 77 -50.50 -42.91 14.53
CA ARG A 77 -51.23 -42.46 15.72
C ARG A 77 -50.84 -43.27 16.95
N LEU A 78 -50.84 -44.61 16.85
CA LEU A 78 -50.44 -45.49 17.96
C LEU A 78 -49.00 -45.23 18.39
N TYR A 79 -48.12 -44.98 17.43
CA TYR A 79 -46.73 -44.63 17.70
C TYR A 79 -46.61 -43.29 18.45
N GLN A 80 -47.35 -42.25 18.03
CA GLN A 80 -47.39 -40.96 18.74
C GLN A 80 -47.95 -41.10 20.16
N GLU A 81 -49.02 -41.87 20.33
CA GLU A 81 -49.61 -42.16 21.64
C GLU A 81 -48.59 -42.87 22.56
N HIS A 82 -47.81 -43.82 22.03
CA HIS A 82 -46.75 -44.52 22.77
C HIS A 82 -45.55 -43.63 23.13
N GLN A 83 -45.22 -42.63 22.30
CA GLN A 83 -44.16 -41.68 22.64
C GLN A 83 -44.55 -40.73 23.78
N LEU A 84 -45.82 -40.33 23.83
CA LEU A 84 -46.33 -39.40 24.83
C LEU A 84 -46.68 -40.07 26.17
N SER A 85 -47.10 -41.34 26.15
CA SER A 85 -47.52 -42.10 27.32
C SER A 85 -46.67 -43.36 27.51
N SER A 86 -46.16 -43.55 28.73
CA SER A 86 -45.27 -44.66 29.12
C SER A 86 -45.96 -46.04 29.20
N GLY A 87 -47.28 -46.09 29.03
CA GLY A 87 -48.07 -47.31 29.15
C GLY A 87 -48.56 -47.87 27.82
N ASP A 88 -48.40 -49.19 27.66
CA ASP A 88 -49.31 -50.02 26.87
C ASP A 88 -50.73 -49.63 27.29
N ALA A 89 -51.48 -48.96 26.40
CA ALA A 89 -52.81 -48.48 26.70
C ALA A 89 -53.61 -49.65 27.28
N SER A 90 -53.87 -49.63 28.59
CA SER A 90 -54.49 -50.75 29.28
C SER A 90 -55.74 -51.13 28.49
N ARG A 91 -55.73 -52.34 27.92
CA ARG A 91 -56.84 -52.89 27.15
C ARG A 91 -58.07 -52.82 28.04
N ARG A 92 -58.92 -51.81 27.82
CA ARG A 92 -60.23 -51.60 28.44
C ARG A 92 -60.28 -52.06 29.90
N VAL A 93 -60.04 -51.15 30.84
CA VAL A 93 -60.53 -51.35 32.22
C VAL A 93 -62.05 -51.56 32.14
N ARG A 94 -62.45 -52.83 32.23
CA ARG A 94 -63.84 -53.26 32.26
C ARG A 94 -64.40 -52.70 33.56
N ARG A 95 -65.34 -51.75 33.49
CA ARG A 95 -66.03 -51.21 34.68
C ARG A 95 -66.66 -52.37 35.45
N SER A 96 -66.00 -52.85 36.51
CA SER A 96 -66.62 -53.65 37.55
C SER A 96 -67.29 -52.68 38.51
N VAL A 97 -68.62 -52.70 38.54
CA VAL A 97 -69.40 -52.03 39.59
C VAL A 97 -69.13 -52.81 40.88
N GLY A 98 -68.31 -52.24 41.76
CA GLY A 98 -68.02 -52.86 43.05
C GLY A 98 -66.87 -52.18 43.78
N THR A 99 -67.25 -51.39 44.79
CA THR A 99 -66.45 -51.00 45.98
C THR A 99 -65.29 -50.03 45.80
N GLU A 100 -65.49 -48.86 46.41
CA GLU A 100 -64.54 -47.87 46.92
C GLU A 100 -63.05 -48.22 46.77
N SER A 101 -62.49 -47.82 45.65
CA SER A 101 -61.10 -47.39 45.60
C SER A 101 -61.15 -45.88 45.50
N THR A 102 -60.73 -45.20 46.56
CA THR A 102 -60.40 -43.79 46.54
C THR A 102 -59.44 -43.56 45.38
N SER A 103 -59.96 -43.14 44.23
CA SER A 103 -59.16 -42.51 43.20
C SER A 103 -58.37 -41.43 43.93
N GLY A 104 -57.05 -41.54 43.92
CA GLY A 104 -56.21 -40.39 44.25
C GLY A 104 -56.71 -39.16 43.49
N PRO A 105 -56.39 -37.93 43.94
CA PRO A 105 -56.77 -36.74 43.20
C PRO A 105 -56.43 -36.97 41.72
N ALA A 106 -57.32 -36.57 40.82
CA ALA A 106 -57.10 -36.68 39.38
C ALA A 106 -55.96 -35.73 38.99
N THR A 107 -54.73 -36.06 39.40
CA THR A 107 -53.53 -35.34 39.08
C THR A 107 -53.25 -35.61 37.61
N TYR A 108 -52.89 -34.56 36.90
CA TYR A 108 -52.59 -34.60 35.48
C TYR A 108 -51.66 -35.78 35.11
N GLN A 109 -50.60 -36.04 35.89
CA GLN A 109 -49.70 -37.18 35.70
C GLN A 109 -50.38 -38.57 35.75
N ALA A 110 -51.40 -38.76 36.58
CA ALA A 110 -52.12 -40.04 36.71
C ALA A 110 -53.16 -40.28 35.60
N LEU A 111 -53.62 -39.21 34.92
CA LEU A 111 -54.55 -39.30 33.81
C LEU A 111 -53.86 -39.54 32.47
N PHE A 112 -52.66 -38.98 32.30
CA PHE A 112 -51.94 -38.99 31.02
C PHE A 112 -50.70 -39.90 30.99
N ASN A 113 -50.22 -40.37 32.16
CA ASN A 113 -49.08 -41.30 32.29
C ASN A 113 -47.88 -40.91 31.39
N GLU A 114 -47.54 -39.61 31.41
CA GLU A 114 -46.56 -39.03 30.50
C GLU A 114 -45.21 -39.76 30.58
N ASN A 115 -44.66 -40.10 29.42
CA ASN A 115 -43.35 -40.73 29.34
C ASN A 115 -42.25 -39.68 29.48
N TRP A 116 -41.98 -39.22 30.71
CA TRP A 116 -40.99 -38.15 31.00
C TRP A 116 -39.59 -38.40 30.42
N GLU A 117 -39.21 -39.64 30.10
CA GLU A 117 -37.94 -39.97 29.44
C GLU A 117 -37.89 -39.50 27.96
N GLN A 118 -39.05 -39.30 27.33
CA GLN A 118 -39.20 -38.83 25.95
C GLN A 118 -39.47 -37.31 25.85
N PHE A 119 -39.57 -36.61 26.99
CA PHE A 119 -39.70 -35.16 27.03
C PHE A 119 -38.33 -34.50 27.16
N CYS A 120 -38.17 -33.37 26.50
CA CYS A 120 -37.01 -32.50 26.64
C CYS A 120 -37.44 -31.13 27.16
N LYS A 121 -36.47 -30.29 27.53
CA LYS A 121 -36.77 -28.92 27.95
C LYS A 121 -37.20 -28.08 26.75
N ASP A 122 -37.98 -27.03 27.01
CA ASP A 122 -38.30 -26.04 25.98
C ASP A 122 -37.01 -25.41 25.43
N GLY A 123 -36.92 -25.31 24.11
CA GLY A 123 -35.72 -24.85 23.39
C GLY A 123 -34.55 -25.84 23.32
N ASP A 124 -34.69 -27.08 23.80
CA ASP A 124 -33.65 -28.11 23.67
C ASP A 124 -33.48 -28.56 22.21
N ILE A 125 -32.27 -29.00 21.84
CA ILE A 125 -31.97 -29.53 20.50
C ILE A 125 -32.78 -30.79 20.18
N ALA A 126 -33.20 -31.52 21.21
CA ALA A 126 -34.00 -32.73 21.08
C ALA A 126 -35.49 -32.45 20.85
N ALA A 127 -35.93 -31.19 20.97
CA ALA A 127 -37.33 -30.83 20.77
C ALA A 127 -37.77 -31.07 19.32
N ILE A 128 -39.00 -31.55 19.15
CA ILE A 128 -39.57 -31.89 17.83
C ILE A 128 -39.77 -30.65 16.95
N ASP A 129 -39.93 -29.50 17.57
CA ASP A 129 -40.06 -28.16 16.98
C ASP A 129 -38.74 -27.37 17.02
N SER A 130 -37.63 -28.01 17.39
CA SER A 130 -36.33 -27.37 17.37
C SER A 130 -35.89 -27.00 15.93
N PRO A 131 -35.04 -25.97 15.78
CA PRO A 131 -34.42 -25.66 14.49
C PRO A 131 -33.66 -26.85 13.89
N VAL A 132 -33.13 -27.75 14.73
CA VAL A 132 -32.41 -28.96 14.33
C VAL A 132 -33.37 -29.99 13.71
N ALA A 133 -34.54 -30.20 14.34
CA ALA A 133 -35.58 -31.06 13.79
C ALA A 133 -36.07 -30.55 12.43
N TYR A 134 -36.26 -29.23 12.31
CA TYR A 134 -36.61 -28.58 11.04
C TYR A 134 -35.52 -28.75 9.97
N LEU A 135 -34.25 -28.51 10.31
CA LEU A 135 -33.10 -28.70 9.40
C LEU A 135 -33.02 -30.15 8.89
N ARG A 136 -33.22 -31.13 9.77
CA ARG A 136 -33.26 -32.56 9.39
C ARG A 136 -34.39 -32.83 8.40
N ALA A 137 -35.59 -32.31 8.66
CA ALA A 137 -36.73 -32.48 7.76
C ALA A 137 -36.45 -31.86 6.38
N LEU A 138 -35.87 -30.65 6.34
CA LEU A 138 -35.47 -29.99 5.10
C LEU A 138 -34.42 -30.77 4.32
N TYR A 139 -33.40 -31.31 5.00
CA TYR A 139 -32.35 -32.10 4.35
C TYR A 139 -32.91 -33.36 3.69
N LEU A 140 -33.81 -34.08 4.39
CA LEU A 140 -34.49 -35.26 3.83
C LEU A 140 -35.40 -34.90 2.65
N PHE A 141 -36.14 -33.79 2.76
CA PHE A 141 -37.00 -33.30 1.71
C PHE A 141 -36.21 -32.90 0.45
N ALA A 142 -35.10 -32.19 0.61
CA ALA A 142 -34.20 -31.85 -0.49
C ALA A 142 -33.68 -33.11 -1.20
N GLY A 143 -33.30 -34.15 -0.44
CA GLY A 143 -32.87 -35.43 -1.00
C GLY A 143 -33.98 -36.17 -1.77
N GLN A 144 -35.24 -36.03 -1.36
CA GLN A 144 -36.38 -36.57 -2.11
C GLN A 144 -36.59 -35.84 -3.44
N LEU A 145 -36.49 -34.50 -3.43
CA LEU A 145 -36.57 -33.68 -4.66
C LEU A 145 -35.45 -34.01 -5.65
N GLU A 146 -34.24 -34.32 -5.17
CA GLU A 146 -33.13 -34.70 -6.05
C GLU A 146 -33.31 -36.08 -6.69
N LYS A 147 -34.09 -36.96 -6.05
CA LYS A 147 -34.45 -38.28 -6.59
C LYS A 147 -35.56 -38.21 -7.63
N SER A 148 -36.45 -37.20 -7.57
CA SER A 148 -37.54 -37.05 -8.53
C SER A 148 -37.06 -36.53 -9.90
N SER A 149 -35.88 -35.90 -9.99
CA SER A 149 -35.29 -35.49 -11.27
C SER A 149 -34.41 -36.57 -11.90
N THR A 150 -34.69 -36.89 -13.17
CA THR A 150 -33.94 -37.83 -14.00
C THR A 150 -32.88 -37.15 -14.90
N HIS A 151 -32.69 -35.84 -14.78
CA HIS A 151 -31.76 -35.10 -15.65
C HIS A 151 -30.30 -35.51 -15.39
N PRO A 152 -29.49 -35.80 -16.42
CA PRO A 152 -28.12 -36.29 -16.26
C PRO A 152 -27.19 -35.28 -15.58
N ASP A 153 -27.38 -33.99 -15.82
CA ASP A 153 -26.53 -32.90 -15.28
C ASP A 153 -26.95 -32.38 -13.89
N LYS A 154 -27.75 -33.13 -13.12
CA LYS A 154 -28.21 -32.67 -11.80
C LYS A 154 -27.05 -32.46 -10.83
N ILE A 155 -27.01 -31.29 -10.20
CA ILE A 155 -26.02 -30.96 -9.16
C ILE A 155 -26.65 -31.18 -7.79
N THR A 156 -26.32 -32.31 -7.15
CA THR A 156 -26.87 -32.69 -5.84
C THR A 156 -26.41 -31.77 -4.71
N LEU A 157 -27.14 -31.76 -3.60
CA LEU A 157 -26.82 -30.99 -2.41
C LEU A 157 -25.48 -31.45 -1.83
N GLU A 158 -25.23 -32.75 -1.83
CA GLU A 158 -23.95 -33.33 -1.41
C GLU A 158 -22.78 -32.85 -2.28
N LYS A 159 -22.99 -32.64 -3.59
CA LYS A 159 -21.96 -32.10 -4.48
C LYS A 159 -21.73 -30.60 -4.28
N ARG A 160 -22.77 -29.83 -3.94
CA ARG A 160 -22.70 -28.37 -3.73
C ARG A 160 -22.19 -27.97 -2.36
N ARG A 161 -22.56 -28.74 -1.33
CA ARG A 161 -22.32 -28.49 0.09
C ARG A 161 -22.03 -29.81 0.81
N PRO A 162 -20.86 -30.42 0.57
CA PRO A 162 -20.48 -31.69 1.20
C PRO A 162 -20.34 -31.56 2.73
N ASP A 163 -20.11 -30.35 3.21
CA ASP A 163 -20.00 -30.00 4.63
C ASP A 163 -21.31 -30.22 5.40
N LEU A 164 -22.48 -29.99 4.79
CA LEU A 164 -23.78 -30.13 5.47
C LEU A 164 -24.07 -31.57 5.92
N LYS A 165 -23.59 -32.57 5.17
CA LYS A 165 -23.76 -33.98 5.50
C LYS A 165 -22.97 -34.38 6.75
N ASN A 166 -21.81 -33.75 6.96
CA ASN A 166 -20.89 -34.03 8.06
C ASN A 166 -21.08 -33.07 9.24
N LEU A 167 -22.03 -32.13 9.16
CA LEU A 167 -22.30 -31.16 10.21
C LEU A 167 -22.81 -31.88 11.47
N THR A 168 -22.08 -31.76 12.57
CA THR A 168 -22.52 -32.27 13.87
C THR A 168 -23.65 -31.41 14.41
N LEU A 169 -24.74 -32.06 14.81
CA LEU A 169 -25.91 -31.40 15.38
C LEU A 169 -25.77 -31.39 16.91
N ASP A 170 -25.25 -30.28 17.44
CA ASP A 170 -25.05 -30.04 18.87
C ASP A 170 -25.53 -28.64 19.25
N HIS A 171 -25.49 -28.30 20.54
CA HIS A 171 -25.95 -27.00 21.02
C HIS A 171 -25.10 -25.83 20.47
N GLN A 172 -23.81 -26.07 20.18
CA GLN A 172 -22.94 -25.04 19.64
C GLN A 172 -23.27 -24.77 18.17
N SER A 173 -23.48 -25.79 17.35
CA SER A 173 -23.84 -25.63 15.94
C SER A 173 -25.26 -25.09 15.75
N ALA A 174 -26.18 -25.43 16.65
CA ALA A 174 -27.58 -24.97 16.59
C ALA A 174 -27.76 -23.51 17.02
N PHE A 175 -27.04 -23.04 18.05
CA PHE A 175 -27.36 -21.78 18.72
C PHE A 175 -26.21 -20.77 18.80
N ALA A 176 -24.96 -21.16 18.54
CA ALA A 176 -23.87 -20.19 18.59
C ALA A 176 -23.96 -19.22 17.41
N ALA A 177 -24.05 -17.92 17.71
CA ALA A 177 -24.02 -16.88 16.69
C ALA A 177 -22.67 -16.85 15.97
N LYS A 178 -22.69 -16.88 14.63
CA LYS A 178 -21.50 -16.75 13.78
C LYS A 178 -21.73 -15.70 12.69
N PRO A 179 -20.69 -14.93 12.30
CA PRO A 179 -20.77 -14.06 11.13
C PRO A 179 -21.00 -14.89 9.86
N MET A 180 -22.01 -14.52 9.06
CA MET A 180 -22.35 -15.20 7.81
C MET A 180 -21.15 -15.29 6.85
N LEU A 181 -20.32 -14.24 6.81
CA LEU A 181 -19.15 -14.19 5.93
C LEU A 181 -18.09 -15.24 6.30
N SER A 182 -17.96 -15.61 7.59
CA SER A 182 -17.05 -16.69 8.01
C SER A 182 -17.47 -18.00 7.36
N ILE A 183 -18.77 -18.33 7.40
CA ILE A 183 -19.32 -19.55 6.81
C ILE A 183 -19.05 -19.58 5.30
N VAL A 184 -19.22 -18.44 4.62
CA VAL A 184 -18.92 -18.32 3.19
C VAL A 184 -17.44 -18.59 2.92
N ASN A 185 -16.53 -17.93 3.65
CA ASN A 185 -15.09 -18.10 3.47
C ASN A 185 -14.63 -19.53 3.79
N ASP A 186 -15.14 -20.14 4.86
CA ASP A 186 -14.82 -21.51 5.24
C ASP A 186 -15.28 -22.50 4.16
N THR A 187 -16.48 -22.29 3.61
CA THR A 187 -17.03 -23.11 2.53
C THR A 187 -16.17 -22.98 1.27
N LEU A 188 -15.85 -21.75 0.84
CA LEU A 188 -15.03 -21.52 -0.36
C LEU A 188 -13.62 -22.10 -0.19
N SER A 189 -12.97 -21.83 0.95
CA SER A 189 -11.64 -22.35 1.28
C SER A 189 -11.59 -23.88 1.26
N SER A 190 -12.62 -24.55 1.78
CA SER A 190 -12.70 -26.02 1.79
C SER A 190 -12.75 -26.59 0.36
N HIS A 191 -13.53 -25.98 -0.53
CA HIS A 191 -13.61 -26.41 -1.93
C HIS A 191 -12.29 -26.18 -2.68
N VAL A 192 -11.63 -25.04 -2.45
CA VAL A 192 -10.31 -24.77 -3.03
C VAL A 192 -9.30 -25.79 -2.52
N GLN A 193 -9.28 -26.08 -1.22
CA GLN A 193 -8.36 -27.05 -0.63
C GLN A 193 -8.59 -28.46 -1.18
N GLU A 194 -9.84 -28.88 -1.39
CA GLU A 194 -10.14 -30.17 -2.01
C GLU A 194 -9.66 -30.22 -3.46
N HIS A 195 -9.83 -29.13 -4.23
CA HIS A 195 -9.31 -29.04 -5.59
C HIS A 195 -7.78 -29.12 -5.64
N LEU A 196 -7.08 -28.45 -4.71
CA LEU A 196 -5.62 -28.51 -4.61
C LEU A 196 -5.12 -29.91 -4.27
N LYS A 197 -5.83 -30.63 -3.39
CA LYS A 197 -5.54 -32.05 -3.11
C LYS A 197 -5.70 -32.92 -4.36
N LYS A 198 -6.73 -32.70 -5.17
CA LYS A 198 -6.96 -33.44 -6.43
C LYS A 198 -5.89 -33.17 -7.48
N THR A 199 -5.32 -31.98 -7.51
CA THR A 199 -4.27 -31.59 -8.46
C THR A 199 -2.84 -31.84 -7.94
N ASN A 200 -2.68 -32.49 -6.78
CA ASN A 200 -1.40 -32.72 -6.09
C ASN A 200 -0.60 -31.43 -5.83
N ASN A 201 -1.28 -30.31 -5.61
CA ASN A 201 -0.65 -29.04 -5.26
C ASN A 201 -0.41 -28.97 -3.74
N THR A 202 0.84 -28.70 -3.34
CA THR A 202 1.26 -28.64 -1.93
C THR A 202 1.08 -27.26 -1.29
N LYS A 203 0.74 -26.23 -2.08
CA LYS A 203 0.52 -24.87 -1.60
C LYS A 203 -0.76 -24.75 -0.78
N SER A 204 -0.75 -23.87 0.22
CA SER A 204 -1.94 -23.48 0.97
C SER A 204 -2.89 -22.63 0.12
N VAL A 205 -4.16 -22.52 0.54
CA VAL A 205 -5.17 -21.68 -0.13
C VAL A 205 -4.70 -20.23 -0.27
N HIS A 206 -4.12 -19.65 0.78
CA HIS A 206 -3.63 -18.28 0.76
C HIS A 206 -2.42 -18.07 -0.17
N GLU A 207 -1.48 -19.03 -0.23
CA GLU A 207 -0.36 -18.96 -1.16
C GLU A 207 -0.82 -19.05 -2.61
N VAL A 208 -1.85 -19.85 -2.90
CA VAL A 208 -2.45 -19.92 -4.24
C VAL A 208 -3.08 -18.57 -4.58
N LEU A 209 -3.92 -18.01 -3.70
CA LEU A 209 -4.55 -16.71 -3.94
C LEU A 209 -3.53 -15.57 -4.12
N ALA A 210 -2.38 -15.65 -3.43
CA ALA A 210 -1.31 -14.67 -3.56
C ALA A 210 -0.55 -14.76 -4.89
N CYS A 211 -0.52 -15.92 -5.54
CA CYS A 211 0.21 -16.14 -6.80
C CYS A 211 -0.68 -16.15 -8.05
N GLU A 212 -1.96 -16.50 -7.92
CA GLU A 212 -2.86 -16.64 -9.06
C GLU A 212 -3.17 -15.29 -9.71
N ARG A 213 -3.34 -15.32 -11.03
CA ARG A 213 -3.60 -14.11 -11.84
C ARG A 213 -5.00 -14.09 -12.43
N TYR A 214 -5.72 -15.20 -12.39
CA TYR A 214 -7.12 -15.32 -12.80
C TYR A 214 -7.99 -15.77 -11.63
N PRO A 215 -9.16 -15.14 -11.39
CA PRO A 215 -9.73 -13.99 -12.12
C PRO A 215 -8.94 -12.68 -11.94
N LEU A 216 -9.25 -11.63 -12.72
CA LEU A 216 -8.50 -10.36 -12.72
C LEU A 216 -8.48 -9.63 -11.36
N SER A 217 -9.33 -10.03 -10.41
CA SER A 217 -9.29 -9.55 -9.02
C SER A 217 -8.10 -10.07 -8.22
N LEU A 218 -7.48 -11.17 -8.64
CA LEU A 218 -6.25 -11.73 -8.06
C LEU A 218 -5.01 -11.09 -8.70
N PRO A 219 -3.85 -11.05 -8.03
CA PRO A 219 -3.52 -11.74 -6.77
C PRO A 219 -4.08 -11.07 -5.51
N TYR A 220 -4.35 -11.89 -4.49
CA TYR A 220 -4.70 -11.47 -3.13
C TYR A 220 -3.74 -12.10 -2.12
N ASP A 221 -2.81 -11.30 -1.60
CA ASP A 221 -1.89 -11.69 -0.54
C ASP A 221 -2.44 -11.25 0.82
N LEU A 222 -2.86 -12.23 1.63
CA LEU A 222 -3.42 -12.01 2.96
C LEU A 222 -2.43 -11.29 3.88
N HIS A 223 -1.18 -11.72 3.90
CA HIS A 223 -0.20 -11.26 4.89
C HIS A 223 0.29 -9.85 4.56
N HIS A 224 0.52 -9.56 3.28
CA HIS A 224 0.73 -8.19 2.84
C HIS A 224 -0.49 -7.30 3.18
N HIS A 225 -1.72 -7.79 2.97
CA HIS A 225 -2.92 -7.03 3.31
C HIS A 225 -3.04 -6.76 4.81
N GLN A 226 -2.65 -7.72 5.67
CA GLN A 226 -2.55 -7.52 7.11
C GLN A 226 -1.56 -6.40 7.47
N CYS A 227 -0.39 -6.34 6.83
CA CYS A 227 0.55 -5.23 7.03
C CYS A 227 -0.09 -3.88 6.68
N LEU A 228 -0.77 -3.78 5.54
CA LEU A 228 -1.44 -2.54 5.11
C LEU A 228 -2.53 -2.11 6.11
N LEU A 229 -3.36 -3.06 6.58
CA LEU A 229 -4.42 -2.77 7.55
C LEU A 229 -3.86 -2.45 8.94
N GLY A 230 -2.78 -3.11 9.36
CA GLY A 230 -2.19 -2.91 10.67
C GLY A 230 -1.43 -1.58 10.80
N LEU A 231 -0.75 -1.13 9.75
CA LEU A 231 -0.08 0.17 9.70
C LEU A 231 -1.07 1.32 9.40
N GLY A 232 -2.15 1.06 8.67
CA GLY A 232 -3.25 2.03 8.52
C GLY A 232 -2.83 3.39 7.95
N ALA A 233 -3.65 4.42 8.18
CA ALA A 233 -3.37 5.79 7.71
C ALA A 233 -2.56 6.63 8.71
N ASP A 234 -2.63 6.30 10.01
CA ASP A 234 -2.04 7.10 11.10
C ASP A 234 -0.61 6.69 11.47
N LYS A 235 -0.17 5.50 11.04
CA LYS A 235 1.19 4.98 11.29
C LYS A 235 2.01 4.98 9.99
N PRO A 236 3.36 4.93 10.09
CA PRO A 236 4.20 4.87 8.91
C PRO A 236 3.90 3.64 8.05
N ALA A 237 3.84 3.83 6.72
CA ALA A 237 3.69 2.72 5.78
C ALA A 237 4.95 1.82 5.74
N LEU A 238 4.86 0.59 5.21
CA LEU A 238 5.97 -0.39 5.20
C LEU A 238 7.29 0.20 4.68
N GLY A 239 7.28 0.81 3.49
CA GLY A 239 8.48 1.43 2.92
C GLY A 239 8.92 2.72 3.63
N GLU A 240 8.01 3.42 4.31
CA GLU A 240 8.32 4.60 5.11
C GLU A 240 9.12 4.22 6.37
N LEU A 241 8.92 3.02 6.92
CA LEU A 241 9.67 2.53 8.08
C LEU A 241 11.18 2.61 7.84
N ASN A 242 11.64 2.24 6.64
CA ASN A 242 13.05 2.28 6.26
C ASN A 242 13.64 3.69 6.38
N TYR A 243 12.88 4.73 6.01
CA TYR A 243 13.31 6.12 6.14
C TYR A 243 13.31 6.58 7.60
N GLN A 244 12.30 6.20 8.38
CA GLN A 244 12.20 6.56 9.80
C GLN A 244 13.34 5.96 10.64
N VAL A 245 13.78 4.75 10.29
CA VAL A 245 14.81 3.99 11.05
C VAL A 245 16.12 3.79 10.28
N SER A 246 16.38 4.60 9.25
CA SER A 246 17.67 4.59 8.56
C SER A 246 18.77 5.12 9.49
N LEU A 247 19.91 4.43 9.58
CA LEU A 247 21.04 4.90 10.38
C LEU A 247 21.65 6.16 9.77
N LYS A 248 21.77 6.19 8.43
CA LYS A 248 22.30 7.32 7.67
C LYS A 248 21.20 8.33 7.38
N LEU A 249 21.48 9.60 7.66
CA LEU A 249 20.57 10.72 7.45
C LEU A 249 20.95 11.48 6.17
N PRO A 250 20.03 12.25 5.57
CA PRO A 250 20.26 12.92 4.29
C PRO A 250 21.23 14.12 4.36
N PHE A 251 21.97 14.27 5.46
CA PHE A 251 22.98 15.31 5.67
C PHE A 251 24.39 14.90 5.25
N LEU A 252 24.57 13.66 4.78
CA LEU A 252 25.85 13.14 4.28
C LEU A 252 25.95 13.39 2.77
N LEU A 253 26.95 14.19 2.37
CA LEU A 253 27.17 14.59 0.98
C LEU A 253 27.72 13.45 0.09
N ASP A 254 28.40 12.47 0.68
CA ASP A 254 28.95 11.32 -0.04
C ASP A 254 27.92 10.20 -0.07
N GLU A 255 27.31 10.01 -1.26
CA GLU A 255 26.32 8.98 -1.61
C GLU A 255 25.19 8.80 -0.57
N SER A 256 24.05 9.45 -0.79
CA SER A 256 22.89 9.39 0.10
C SER A 256 22.34 7.96 0.23
N GLU A 257 22.82 7.22 1.23
CA GLU A 257 22.26 5.93 1.68
C GLU A 257 20.97 6.10 2.51
N TYR A 258 20.39 7.31 2.58
CA TYR A 258 19.19 7.58 3.36
C TYR A 258 18.01 6.69 2.93
N GLY A 259 17.44 5.97 3.90
CA GLY A 259 16.40 4.97 3.67
C GLY A 259 16.93 3.57 3.36
N SER A 260 18.25 3.39 3.29
CA SER A 260 18.89 2.07 3.20
C SER A 260 19.15 1.51 4.60
N ILE A 261 18.83 0.22 4.80
CA ILE A 261 19.06 -0.51 6.06
C ILE A 261 19.71 -1.86 5.74
N SER A 262 18.90 -2.88 5.41
CA SER A 262 19.38 -4.15 4.86
C SER A 262 19.28 -4.19 3.34
N LYS A 263 18.34 -3.42 2.78
CA LYS A 263 18.05 -3.28 1.36
C LYS A 263 18.22 -1.82 0.95
N PRO A 264 18.49 -1.52 -0.34
CA PRO A 264 18.62 -0.16 -0.83
C PRO A 264 17.29 0.61 -0.70
N SER A 265 17.38 1.94 -0.64
CA SER A 265 16.25 2.88 -0.61
C SER A 265 15.24 2.66 -1.75
N SER A 266 15.70 2.19 -2.91
CA SER A 266 14.85 1.86 -4.06
C SER A 266 13.81 0.78 -3.75
N GLU A 267 14.14 -0.23 -2.94
CA GLU A 267 13.17 -1.25 -2.50
C GLU A 267 12.15 -0.66 -1.52
N ALA A 268 12.58 0.22 -0.61
CA ALA A 268 11.68 0.93 0.28
C ALA A 268 10.68 1.78 -0.50
N GLN A 269 11.15 2.52 -1.52
CA GLN A 269 10.28 3.29 -2.41
C GLN A 269 9.27 2.42 -3.18
N ARG A 270 9.65 1.21 -3.59
CA ARG A 270 8.71 0.25 -4.20
C ARG A 270 7.64 -0.22 -3.20
N LEU A 271 8.03 -0.54 -1.96
CA LEU A 271 7.07 -0.95 -0.91
C LEU A 271 6.08 0.16 -0.54
N MET A 272 6.47 1.43 -0.67
CA MET A 272 5.55 2.55 -0.45
C MET A 272 4.38 2.58 -1.44
N SER A 273 4.47 1.88 -2.58
CA SER A 273 3.32 1.73 -3.50
C SER A 273 2.13 1.00 -2.84
N GLY A 274 2.43 0.16 -1.83
CA GLY A 274 1.52 -0.77 -1.17
C GLY A 274 0.89 -1.78 -2.12
N LEU A 275 1.61 -2.12 -3.19
CA LEU A 275 1.33 -3.27 -4.04
C LEU A 275 2.01 -4.50 -3.44
N SER A 276 1.27 -5.61 -3.39
CA SER A 276 1.76 -6.90 -2.93
C SER A 276 2.90 -7.44 -3.81
N PRO A 277 3.70 -8.39 -3.29
CA PRO A 277 4.81 -9.00 -4.04
C PRO A 277 4.46 -9.42 -5.48
N GLU A 278 3.37 -10.16 -5.66
CA GLU A 278 2.96 -10.63 -6.99
C GLU A 278 2.41 -9.49 -7.87
N GLN A 279 1.74 -8.49 -7.30
CA GLN A 279 1.31 -7.30 -8.05
C GLN A 279 2.51 -6.54 -8.62
N GLN A 280 3.58 -6.39 -7.83
CA GLN A 280 4.82 -5.76 -8.32
C GLN A 280 5.45 -6.59 -9.44
N LYS A 281 5.50 -7.93 -9.31
CA LYS A 281 6.05 -8.84 -10.32
C LYS A 281 5.29 -8.76 -11.65
N ILE A 282 3.95 -8.78 -11.61
CA ILE A 282 3.09 -8.65 -12.79
C ILE A 282 3.39 -7.35 -13.56
N LEU A 283 3.73 -6.27 -12.88
CA LEU A 283 4.00 -4.99 -13.55
C LEU A 283 5.35 -4.98 -14.26
N ILE A 284 6.40 -5.52 -13.65
CA ILE A 284 7.79 -5.41 -14.15
C ILE A 284 8.25 -6.57 -15.04
N GLU A 285 7.52 -7.68 -15.06
CA GLU A 285 7.88 -8.82 -15.90
C GLU A 285 7.76 -8.48 -17.41
N PRO A 286 8.50 -9.17 -18.30
CA PRO A 286 8.35 -8.99 -19.74
C PRO A 286 6.90 -9.21 -20.20
N LEU A 287 6.49 -8.51 -21.26
CA LEU A 287 5.14 -8.65 -21.82
C LEU A 287 4.90 -10.07 -22.34
N ASP A 288 3.73 -10.63 -22.03
CA ASP A 288 3.38 -12.01 -22.34
C ASP A 288 2.54 -12.10 -23.62
N PRO A 289 3.05 -12.69 -24.71
CA PRO A 289 2.32 -12.82 -25.97
C PRO A 289 1.14 -13.80 -25.87
N ASP A 290 1.10 -14.68 -24.88
CA ASP A 290 0.04 -15.66 -24.66
C ASP A 290 -0.94 -15.24 -23.56
N ILE A 291 -0.89 -13.98 -23.11
CA ILE A 291 -1.67 -13.49 -21.98
C ILE A 291 -3.18 -13.63 -22.21
N GLU A 292 -3.66 -13.55 -23.45
CA GLU A 292 -5.08 -13.72 -23.78
C GLU A 292 -5.57 -15.12 -23.39
N VAL A 293 -4.78 -16.16 -23.69
CA VAL A 293 -5.10 -17.55 -23.33
C VAL A 293 -5.09 -17.72 -21.82
N LYS A 294 -4.07 -17.18 -21.14
CA LYS A 294 -3.89 -17.30 -19.68
C LYS A 294 -4.93 -16.48 -18.90
N ALA A 295 -5.33 -15.32 -19.41
CA ALA A 295 -6.28 -14.42 -18.76
C ALA A 295 -7.75 -14.85 -18.95
N TYR A 296 -8.10 -15.49 -20.08
CA TYR A 296 -9.46 -15.97 -20.33
C TYR A 296 -9.68 -17.45 -19.99
N GLY A 297 -8.61 -18.23 -19.77
CA GLY A 297 -8.72 -19.67 -19.54
C GLY A 297 -9.29 -20.43 -20.75
N THR A 298 -9.17 -19.88 -21.96
CA THR A 298 -9.80 -20.42 -23.19
C THR A 298 -8.81 -21.04 -24.15
N LYS A 299 -9.28 -22.00 -24.97
CA LYS A 299 -8.47 -22.63 -26.03
C LYS A 299 -8.16 -21.61 -27.13
N VAL A 300 -6.96 -21.71 -27.72
CA VAL A 300 -6.28 -20.81 -28.70
C VAL A 300 -7.08 -20.43 -29.96
N SER A 301 -8.32 -20.90 -30.13
CA SER A 301 -9.07 -20.88 -31.39
C SER A 301 -10.27 -19.93 -31.44
N ASP A 302 -10.52 -19.14 -30.40
CA ASP A 302 -11.62 -18.15 -30.39
C ASP A 302 -11.18 -16.83 -31.08
N PRO A 303 -12.10 -16.15 -31.79
CA PRO A 303 -11.79 -14.96 -32.57
C PRO A 303 -11.36 -13.79 -31.67
N ARG A 304 -10.36 -13.03 -32.16
CA ARG A 304 -9.85 -11.74 -31.66
C ARG A 304 -10.79 -11.03 -30.69
N LEU A 305 -10.30 -10.76 -29.47
CA LEU A 305 -10.84 -9.84 -28.46
C LEU A 305 -11.97 -8.91 -28.93
N SER A 306 -13.22 -9.38 -28.86
CA SER A 306 -14.38 -8.51 -28.96
C SER A 306 -14.44 -7.62 -27.72
N VAL A 307 -15.05 -6.43 -27.86
CA VAL A 307 -15.20 -5.51 -26.74
C VAL A 307 -16.10 -6.14 -25.66
N GLU A 308 -17.09 -6.95 -26.03
CA GLU A 308 -17.95 -7.67 -25.10
C GLU A 308 -17.16 -8.63 -24.22
N ARG A 309 -16.25 -9.42 -24.83
CA ARG A 309 -15.39 -10.34 -24.09
C ARG A 309 -14.43 -9.59 -23.17
N PHE A 310 -13.90 -8.46 -23.62
CA PHE A 310 -13.08 -7.59 -22.76
C PHE A 310 -13.85 -7.06 -21.55
N LYS A 311 -15.12 -6.68 -21.74
CA LYS A 311 -16.01 -6.27 -20.63
C LYS A 311 -16.30 -7.41 -19.68
N GLU A 312 -16.48 -8.63 -20.17
CA GLU A 312 -16.71 -9.81 -19.32
C GLU A 312 -15.48 -10.12 -18.46
N LEU A 313 -14.27 -10.11 -19.04
CA LEU A 313 -13.04 -10.37 -18.29
C LEU A 313 -12.73 -9.29 -17.28
N THR A 314 -12.80 -8.04 -17.71
CA THR A 314 -12.41 -6.93 -16.85
C THR A 314 -13.54 -6.60 -15.88
N GLY A 315 -14.80 -6.67 -16.28
CA GLY A 315 -15.94 -6.10 -15.56
C GLY A 315 -16.08 -4.59 -15.80
N LEU A 316 -15.40 -4.02 -16.80
CA LEU A 316 -15.52 -2.60 -17.15
C LEU A 316 -16.80 -2.33 -17.96
N THR A 317 -17.35 -1.14 -17.75
CA THR A 317 -18.42 -0.58 -18.58
C THR A 317 -17.85 0.00 -19.89
N MET A 318 -18.70 0.22 -20.90
CA MET A 318 -18.27 0.89 -22.14
C MET A 318 -17.70 2.28 -21.87
N GLU A 319 -18.28 3.02 -20.92
CA GLU A 319 -17.78 4.34 -20.53
C GLU A 319 -16.36 4.26 -19.93
N GLN A 320 -16.09 3.28 -19.08
CA GLN A 320 -14.75 3.08 -18.52
C GLN A 320 -13.74 2.66 -19.59
N ILE A 321 -14.16 1.90 -20.61
CA ILE A 321 -13.32 1.60 -21.78
C ILE A 321 -13.04 2.87 -22.59
N ASP A 322 -14.05 3.74 -22.77
CA ASP A 322 -13.87 5.03 -23.44
C ASP A 322 -12.90 5.95 -22.66
N GLN A 323 -12.94 5.90 -21.32
CA GLN A 323 -11.98 6.60 -20.46
C GLN A 323 -10.56 6.05 -20.62
N LEU A 324 -10.41 4.72 -20.57
CA LEU A 324 -9.12 4.03 -20.71
C LEU A 324 -8.45 4.33 -22.05
N LEU A 325 -9.24 4.42 -23.12
CA LEU A 325 -8.76 4.72 -24.47
C LEU A 325 -8.78 6.21 -24.80
N ALA A 326 -9.16 7.08 -23.85
CA ALA A 326 -9.32 8.52 -24.06
C ALA A 326 -10.08 8.84 -25.36
N GLN A 327 -11.25 8.22 -25.57
CA GLN A 327 -12.09 8.35 -26.76
C GLN A 327 -13.50 8.86 -26.44
N GLY A 328 -14.29 9.17 -27.47
CA GLY A 328 -15.64 9.72 -27.32
C GLY A 328 -15.63 11.02 -26.51
N LYS A 329 -16.41 11.08 -25.43
CA LYS A 329 -16.47 12.24 -24.52
C LYS A 329 -15.18 12.49 -23.74
N HIS A 330 -14.30 11.49 -23.65
CA HIS A 330 -13.02 11.56 -22.96
C HIS A 330 -11.85 11.86 -23.90
N ARG A 331 -12.12 12.30 -25.14
CA ARG A 331 -11.07 12.71 -26.07
C ARG A 331 -10.21 13.83 -25.46
N PRO A 332 -8.87 13.74 -25.53
CA PRO A 332 -8.00 14.77 -25.02
C PRO A 332 -8.21 16.08 -25.77
N LYS A 333 -8.33 17.18 -25.03
CA LYS A 333 -8.33 18.55 -25.52
C LYS A 333 -6.96 19.16 -25.22
N ALA A 334 -6.22 19.51 -26.26
CA ALA A 334 -4.93 20.19 -26.12
C ALA A 334 -5.14 21.67 -25.84
N SER A 335 -4.28 22.25 -25.01
CA SER A 335 -4.21 23.69 -24.79
C SER A 335 -3.83 24.39 -26.10
N THR A 336 -4.57 25.43 -26.44
CA THR A 336 -4.20 26.35 -27.53
C THR A 336 -3.13 27.35 -27.11
N ASN A 337 -2.74 27.33 -25.84
CA ASN A 337 -1.87 28.31 -25.19
C ASN A 337 -0.51 27.71 -24.79
N SER A 338 -0.31 26.41 -24.93
CA SER A 338 0.95 25.76 -24.56
C SER A 338 1.94 25.71 -25.72
N PRO A 339 3.26 25.76 -25.47
CA PRO A 339 4.25 25.30 -26.44
C PRO A 339 3.93 23.87 -26.91
N GLY A 340 4.29 23.53 -28.15
CA GLY A 340 4.03 22.20 -28.71
C GLY A 340 4.68 21.10 -27.87
N ALA A 341 3.87 20.14 -27.39
CA ALA A 341 4.32 19.15 -26.42
C ALA A 341 4.94 17.88 -27.01
N GLY A 342 4.97 17.72 -28.35
CA GLY A 342 5.43 16.50 -29.02
C GLY A 342 4.60 15.22 -28.73
N ARG A 343 3.70 15.27 -27.75
CA ARG A 343 2.84 14.17 -27.29
C ARG A 343 1.47 14.22 -27.96
N HIS A 344 1.06 13.08 -28.52
CA HIS A 344 -0.13 12.98 -29.37
C HIS A 344 -1.27 12.15 -28.73
N PHE A 345 -1.02 11.45 -27.62
CA PHE A 345 -1.93 10.44 -27.07
C PHE A 345 -2.24 10.60 -25.59
N TYR A 346 -2.29 11.84 -25.07
CA TYR A 346 -2.61 12.09 -23.65
C TYR A 346 -3.80 11.24 -23.17
N GLY A 347 -3.59 10.60 -22.02
CA GLY A 347 -4.58 9.78 -21.32
C GLY A 347 -4.65 8.33 -21.80
N CYS A 348 -3.88 7.97 -22.83
CA CYS A 348 -3.73 6.60 -23.33
C CYS A 348 -2.35 6.38 -23.98
N GLU A 349 -1.35 7.18 -23.62
CA GLU A 349 -0.04 7.17 -24.26
C GLU A 349 0.76 5.91 -23.89
N TYR A 350 0.63 5.39 -22.66
CA TYR A 350 1.23 4.12 -22.24
C TYR A 350 0.75 2.95 -23.11
N ILE A 351 -0.56 2.91 -23.39
CA ILE A 351 -1.17 1.88 -24.23
C ILE A 351 -0.71 2.00 -25.69
N ASN A 352 -0.39 3.22 -26.14
CA ASN A 352 -0.04 3.53 -27.53
C ASN A 352 1.44 3.85 -27.77
N THR A 353 2.33 3.64 -26.79
CA THR A 353 3.73 4.12 -26.86
C THR A 353 4.52 3.57 -28.05
N ALA A 354 4.16 2.38 -28.54
CA ALA A 354 4.80 1.76 -29.70
C ALA A 354 4.34 2.31 -31.07
N SER A 355 3.29 3.13 -31.11
CA SER A 355 2.70 3.65 -32.35
C SER A 355 2.70 5.17 -32.36
N ALA A 356 3.45 5.78 -33.28
CA ALA A 356 3.49 7.24 -33.43
C ALA A 356 2.33 7.83 -34.24
N ARG A 357 1.51 6.99 -34.90
CA ARG A 357 0.50 7.44 -35.88
C ARG A 357 -0.90 6.88 -35.63
N ASP A 358 -0.99 5.65 -35.17
CA ASP A 358 -2.27 4.95 -35.06
C ASP A 358 -2.62 4.67 -33.60
N LYS A 359 -3.76 5.22 -33.17
CA LYS A 359 -4.32 5.05 -31.82
C LYS A 359 -5.23 3.82 -31.74
N ILE A 360 -5.09 3.04 -30.68
CA ILE A 360 -6.05 1.97 -30.32
C ILE A 360 -7.40 2.61 -29.99
N MET A 361 -8.44 2.19 -30.71
CA MET A 361 -9.82 2.66 -30.55
C MET A 361 -10.81 1.51 -30.75
N VAL A 362 -12.01 1.69 -30.19
CA VAL A 362 -13.14 0.81 -30.47
C VAL A 362 -13.73 1.15 -31.83
N VAL A 363 -13.87 0.15 -32.69
CA VAL A 363 -14.54 0.24 -33.98
C VAL A 363 -15.95 -0.32 -33.85
N ALA A 364 -16.92 0.43 -34.36
CA ALA A 364 -18.32 0.01 -34.44
C ALA A 364 -18.52 -1.06 -35.55
N THR A 365 -17.94 -2.25 -35.34
CA THR A 365 -18.25 -3.47 -36.09
C THR A 365 -19.37 -4.26 -35.39
N SER A 366 -19.95 -5.27 -36.03
CA SER A 366 -20.88 -6.21 -35.39
C SER A 366 -20.24 -7.61 -35.37
N PRO A 367 -19.67 -8.07 -34.23
CA PRO A 367 -19.55 -7.42 -32.91
C PRO A 367 -18.49 -6.31 -32.86
N ALA A 368 -18.50 -5.46 -31.82
CA ALA A 368 -17.54 -4.35 -31.69
C ALA A 368 -16.12 -4.89 -31.41
N THR A 369 -15.11 -4.31 -32.07
CA THR A 369 -13.72 -4.79 -32.02
C THR A 369 -12.72 -3.63 -31.86
N PHE A 370 -11.49 -3.94 -31.44
CA PHE A 370 -10.39 -2.97 -31.42
C PHE A 370 -9.73 -2.89 -32.81
N ASN A 371 -9.44 -1.68 -33.31
CA ASN A 371 -8.91 -1.46 -34.67
C ASN A 371 -7.50 -2.06 -34.90
N ILE A 372 -6.59 -1.92 -33.93
CA ILE A 372 -5.16 -2.21 -34.08
C ILE A 372 -4.65 -2.74 -32.75
N LEU A 373 -4.96 -4.00 -32.43
CA LEU A 373 -4.47 -4.63 -31.20
C LEU A 373 -3.54 -5.80 -31.55
N PRO A 374 -2.22 -5.56 -31.70
CA PRO A 374 -1.25 -6.64 -31.54
C PRO A 374 -1.51 -7.34 -30.20
N VAL A 375 -1.42 -8.67 -30.16
CA VAL A 375 -1.73 -9.46 -28.94
C VAL A 375 -0.95 -8.95 -27.71
N ILE A 376 0.27 -8.46 -27.92
CA ILE A 376 1.12 -7.88 -26.88
C ILE A 376 0.54 -6.62 -26.22
N CYS A 377 -0.27 -5.82 -26.94
CA CYS A 377 -0.96 -4.65 -26.40
C CYS A 377 -2.11 -5.04 -25.47
N PHE A 378 -2.56 -6.29 -25.52
CA PHE A 378 -3.55 -6.80 -24.59
C PHE A 378 -3.00 -6.93 -23.17
N ASP A 379 -1.74 -7.37 -23.02
CA ASP A 379 -1.06 -7.40 -21.71
C ASP A 379 -0.97 -5.98 -21.13
N VAL A 380 -0.53 -5.01 -21.96
CA VAL A 380 -0.44 -3.59 -21.58
C VAL A 380 -1.79 -3.05 -21.11
N LEU A 381 -2.88 -3.35 -21.83
CA LEU A 381 -4.24 -2.99 -21.40
C LEU A 381 -4.62 -3.62 -20.06
N LEU A 382 -4.36 -4.92 -19.87
CA LEU A 382 -4.67 -5.60 -18.63
C LEU A 382 -3.85 -5.04 -17.45
N ARG A 383 -2.56 -4.75 -17.65
CA ARG A 383 -1.71 -4.09 -16.64
C ARG A 383 -2.23 -2.71 -16.28
N MET A 384 -2.64 -1.91 -17.27
CA MET A 384 -3.24 -0.59 -17.02
C MET A 384 -4.55 -0.71 -16.23
N VAL A 385 -5.43 -1.65 -16.58
CA VAL A 385 -6.69 -1.90 -15.84
C VAL A 385 -6.42 -2.36 -14.41
N ARG A 386 -5.46 -3.27 -14.21
CA ARG A 386 -5.04 -3.72 -12.88
C ARG A 386 -4.51 -2.56 -12.05
N LEU A 387 -3.59 -1.79 -12.62
CA LEU A 387 -2.94 -0.69 -11.92
C LEU A 387 -3.94 0.42 -11.56
N GLN A 388 -4.88 0.74 -12.45
CA GLN A 388 -5.97 1.68 -12.18
C GLN A 388 -6.85 1.20 -11.00
N ARG A 389 -7.13 -0.11 -10.90
CA ARG A 389 -7.88 -0.67 -9.76
C ARG A 389 -7.11 -0.67 -8.47
N TRP A 390 -5.83 -1.00 -8.51
CA TRP A 390 -4.99 -1.10 -7.31
C TRP A 390 -4.66 0.27 -6.73
N THR A 391 -4.52 1.29 -7.57
CA THR A 391 -4.16 2.65 -7.15
C THR A 391 -5.37 3.55 -6.95
N GLY A 392 -6.50 3.29 -7.63
CA GLY A 392 -7.67 4.15 -7.66
C GLY A 392 -7.47 5.45 -8.45
N ILE A 393 -6.32 5.64 -9.12
CA ILE A 393 -6.01 6.85 -9.89
C ILE A 393 -6.82 6.84 -11.20
N PRO A 394 -7.43 7.97 -11.61
CA PRO A 394 -8.13 8.06 -12.89
C PRO A 394 -7.23 7.70 -14.08
N ALA A 395 -7.77 6.97 -15.07
CA ALA A 395 -6.97 6.36 -16.14
C ALA A 395 -6.05 7.37 -16.87
N ALA A 396 -6.55 8.55 -17.20
CA ALA A 396 -5.76 9.56 -17.92
C ALA A 396 -4.61 10.16 -17.08
N GLU A 397 -4.84 10.30 -15.77
CA GLU A 397 -3.84 10.82 -14.83
C GLU A 397 -2.77 9.77 -14.52
N LEU A 398 -3.20 8.51 -14.36
CA LEU A 398 -2.31 7.37 -14.19
C LEU A 398 -1.42 7.17 -15.41
N ASP A 399 -1.99 7.27 -16.61
CA ASP A 399 -1.26 7.23 -17.88
C ASP A 399 -0.15 8.29 -17.90
N THR A 400 -0.51 9.54 -17.58
CA THR A 400 0.44 10.66 -17.51
C THR A 400 1.56 10.41 -16.50
N LEU A 401 1.22 9.89 -15.31
CA LEU A 401 2.19 9.59 -14.25
C LEU A 401 3.21 8.53 -14.69
N ILE A 402 2.73 7.42 -15.26
CA ILE A 402 3.57 6.33 -15.77
C ILE A 402 4.44 6.82 -16.92
N VAL A 403 3.85 7.49 -17.89
CA VAL A 403 4.56 7.96 -19.09
C VAL A 403 5.64 8.97 -18.71
N ASN A 404 5.37 9.91 -17.80
CA ASN A 404 6.41 10.84 -17.30
C ASN A 404 7.55 10.12 -16.59
N ALA A 405 7.27 9.05 -15.84
CA ALA A 405 8.34 8.21 -15.27
C ALA A 405 9.19 7.57 -16.37
N MET A 406 8.55 6.96 -17.37
CA MET A 406 9.23 6.30 -18.50
C MET A 406 10.04 7.25 -19.38
N HIS A 407 9.62 8.52 -19.49
CA HIS A 407 10.41 9.54 -20.18
C HIS A 407 11.60 9.99 -19.33
N SER A 408 11.40 10.15 -18.02
CA SER A 408 12.44 10.60 -17.09
C SER A 408 13.60 9.60 -16.97
N ASP A 409 13.32 8.30 -17.00
CA ASP A 409 14.35 7.24 -17.01
C ASP A 409 14.81 6.82 -18.41
N GLY A 410 14.22 7.38 -19.47
CA GLY A 410 14.59 7.14 -20.86
C GLY A 410 14.03 5.86 -21.49
N THR A 411 13.17 5.11 -20.79
CA THR A 411 12.52 3.88 -21.29
C THR A 411 11.81 4.08 -22.63
N THR A 412 11.15 5.23 -22.83
CA THR A 412 10.46 5.54 -24.10
C THR A 412 11.39 5.63 -25.31
N SER A 413 12.69 5.85 -25.08
CA SER A 413 13.70 5.92 -26.14
C SER A 413 14.23 4.54 -26.55
N LEU A 414 13.86 3.48 -25.82
CA LEU A 414 14.28 2.11 -26.13
C LEU A 414 13.57 1.58 -27.39
N PRO A 415 14.26 0.79 -28.23
CA PRO A 415 13.67 0.28 -29.46
C PRO A 415 12.66 -0.84 -29.22
N GLY A 416 11.64 -0.89 -30.08
CA GLY A 416 10.68 -2.00 -30.15
C GLY A 416 9.78 -2.09 -28.92
N LEU A 417 9.47 -3.30 -28.48
CA LEU A 417 8.52 -3.56 -27.37
C LEU A 417 9.05 -3.12 -26.00
N LYS A 418 10.35 -2.84 -25.86
CA LYS A 418 10.95 -2.41 -24.60
C LYS A 418 10.47 -1.03 -24.15
N SER A 419 10.03 -0.18 -25.08
CA SER A 419 9.42 1.11 -24.75
C SER A 419 8.06 1.00 -24.07
N LEU A 420 7.47 -0.20 -24.01
CA LEU A 420 6.20 -0.50 -23.32
C LEU A 420 6.38 -1.13 -21.94
N TRP A 421 7.61 -1.43 -21.54
CA TRP A 421 7.88 -2.16 -20.30
C TRP A 421 7.81 -1.21 -19.11
N LEU A 422 6.95 -1.53 -18.14
CA LEU A 422 7.08 -0.93 -16.82
C LEU A 422 8.30 -1.55 -16.14
N ASN A 423 8.94 -0.75 -15.30
CA ASN A 423 10.21 -1.10 -14.68
C ASN A 423 10.17 -0.79 -13.17
N PRO A 424 11.24 -1.11 -12.41
CA PRO A 424 11.30 -0.77 -10.99
C PRO A 424 11.08 0.72 -10.68
N ASN A 425 11.51 1.64 -11.55
CA ASN A 425 11.29 3.08 -11.36
C ASN A 425 9.80 3.46 -11.39
N THR A 426 8.98 2.78 -12.20
CA THR A 426 7.52 2.98 -12.18
C THR A 426 6.94 2.68 -10.80
N LEU A 427 7.39 1.59 -10.15
CA LEU A 427 6.95 1.23 -8.80
C LEU A 427 7.45 2.23 -7.75
N ARG A 428 8.71 2.69 -7.87
CA ARG A 428 9.27 3.74 -6.99
C ARG A 428 8.47 5.04 -7.09
N VAL A 429 8.15 5.47 -8.31
CA VAL A 429 7.31 6.65 -8.58
C VAL A 429 5.94 6.52 -7.95
N LEU A 430 5.26 5.39 -8.13
CA LEU A 430 3.95 5.14 -7.52
C LEU A 430 4.01 5.18 -5.99
N GLY A 431 5.09 4.66 -5.40
CA GLY A 431 5.27 4.67 -3.95
C GLY A 431 5.53 6.05 -3.36
N VAL A 432 6.47 6.80 -3.94
CA VAL A 432 6.76 8.17 -3.49
C VAL A 432 5.57 9.10 -3.75
N TYR A 433 4.87 8.93 -4.88
CA TYR A 433 3.61 9.63 -5.16
C TYR A 433 2.57 9.34 -4.07
N ARG A 434 2.31 8.07 -3.75
CA ARG A 434 1.33 7.69 -2.72
C ARG A 434 1.68 8.29 -1.36
N TYR A 435 2.97 8.23 -0.98
CA TYR A 435 3.47 8.82 0.27
C TYR A 435 3.21 10.34 0.34
N LEU A 436 3.60 11.08 -0.71
CA LEU A 436 3.45 12.54 -0.73
C LEU A 436 2.00 12.97 -0.97
N ASN A 437 1.19 12.18 -1.68
CA ASN A 437 -0.24 12.45 -1.84
C ASN A 437 -0.97 12.36 -0.50
N GLN A 438 -0.65 11.36 0.34
CA GLN A 438 -1.25 11.22 1.66
C GLN A 438 -0.90 12.37 2.61
N ARG A 439 0.33 12.92 2.51
CA ARG A 439 0.82 14.00 3.38
C ARG A 439 0.51 15.42 2.89
N TYR A 440 0.63 15.65 1.58
CA TYR A 440 0.58 16.99 0.97
C TYR A 440 -0.56 17.16 -0.04
N GLY A 441 -1.31 16.10 -0.37
CA GLY A 441 -2.42 16.17 -1.32
C GLY A 441 -2.02 16.45 -2.77
N ILE A 442 -0.75 16.21 -3.15
CA ILE A 442 -0.27 16.45 -4.52
C ILE A 442 -1.03 15.56 -5.53
N ALA A 443 -1.55 16.16 -6.60
CA ALA A 443 -2.31 15.44 -7.62
C ALA A 443 -1.36 14.62 -8.54
N PRO A 444 -1.84 13.54 -9.20
CA PRO A 444 -0.97 12.70 -10.03
C PRO A 444 -0.29 13.47 -11.17
N GLU A 445 -1.00 14.37 -11.86
CA GLU A 445 -0.43 15.19 -12.94
C GLU A 445 0.60 16.22 -12.44
N GLU A 446 0.39 16.77 -11.24
CA GLU A 446 1.38 17.66 -10.61
C GLU A 446 2.65 16.88 -10.27
N PHE A 447 2.52 15.70 -9.67
CA PHE A 447 3.64 14.83 -9.34
C PHE A 447 4.37 14.34 -10.60
N ALA A 448 3.62 13.97 -11.64
CA ALA A 448 4.18 13.60 -12.95
C ALA A 448 5.04 14.73 -13.53
N SER A 449 4.61 15.98 -13.38
CA SER A 449 5.35 17.17 -13.81
C SER A 449 6.63 17.42 -13.00
N LEU A 450 6.77 16.79 -11.83
CA LEU A 450 8.03 16.78 -11.09
C LEU A 450 9.07 15.87 -11.74
N LEU A 451 8.66 14.91 -12.57
CA LEU A 451 9.55 13.95 -13.22
C LEU A 451 9.91 14.35 -14.66
N HIS A 452 8.96 14.93 -15.39
CA HIS A 452 9.15 15.33 -16.79
C HIS A 452 8.26 16.53 -17.14
N ASP A 453 8.00 16.74 -18.42
CA ASP A 453 7.13 17.79 -18.95
C ASP A 453 5.72 17.79 -18.36
N MET A 454 5.22 19.00 -18.12
CA MET A 454 3.88 19.22 -17.61
C MET A 454 2.79 18.93 -18.67
N PRO A 455 1.62 18.38 -18.28
CA PRO A 455 0.54 18.09 -19.22
C PRO A 455 -0.02 19.35 -19.89
N THR A 456 -0.03 19.33 -21.22
CA THR A 456 -0.64 20.36 -22.07
C THR A 456 -2.00 19.94 -22.63
N SER A 457 -2.46 18.74 -22.31
CA SER A 457 -3.78 18.22 -22.68
C SER A 457 -4.50 17.69 -21.44
N ALA A 458 -5.83 17.63 -21.50
CA ALA A 458 -6.66 16.98 -20.49
C ALA A 458 -7.87 16.28 -21.15
N CYS A 459 -8.37 15.23 -20.51
CA CYS A 459 -9.56 14.51 -20.96
C CYS A 459 -10.85 15.12 -20.38
N GLY A 460 -11.94 15.04 -21.17
CA GLY A 460 -13.26 15.50 -20.75
C GLY A 460 -13.38 17.03 -20.72
N ASP A 461 -13.96 17.57 -19.64
CA ASP A 461 -14.20 19.01 -19.49
C ASP A 461 -13.16 19.71 -18.61
N ARG A 462 -12.12 18.99 -18.18
CA ARG A 462 -11.01 19.58 -17.42
C ARG A 462 -10.11 20.42 -18.32
N ALA A 463 -9.62 21.52 -17.78
CA ALA A 463 -8.52 22.26 -18.40
C ALA A 463 -7.19 21.48 -18.21
N PRO A 464 -6.27 21.49 -19.18
CA PRO A 464 -4.92 20.97 -19.01
C PRO A 464 -4.18 21.61 -17.83
N LEU A 465 -3.26 20.88 -17.18
CA LEU A 465 -2.46 21.43 -16.07
C LEU A 465 -1.74 22.72 -16.47
N PHE A 466 -1.21 22.78 -17.70
CA PHE A 466 -0.61 24.00 -18.24
C PHE A 466 -1.55 25.22 -18.17
N ASP A 467 -2.80 25.06 -18.59
CA ASP A 467 -3.79 26.14 -18.57
C ASP A 467 -4.24 26.47 -17.15
N GLN A 468 -4.37 25.45 -16.30
CA GLN A 468 -4.67 25.62 -14.89
C GLN A 468 -3.59 26.45 -14.17
N VAL A 469 -2.33 26.42 -14.61
CA VAL A 469 -1.25 27.18 -13.99
C VAL A 469 -1.10 28.55 -14.65
N PHE A 470 -0.88 28.57 -15.97
CA PHE A 470 -0.44 29.79 -16.67
C PHE A 470 -1.56 30.58 -17.35
N ASN A 471 -2.74 30.00 -17.57
CA ASN A 471 -3.83 30.66 -18.32
C ASN A 471 -5.11 30.91 -17.48
N ARG A 472 -4.99 31.01 -16.15
CA ARG A 472 -6.13 31.23 -15.25
C ARG A 472 -6.96 32.47 -15.59
N THR A 473 -6.32 33.55 -16.01
CA THR A 473 -6.97 34.85 -16.20
C THR A 473 -7.34 35.16 -17.64
N GLN A 474 -6.89 34.39 -18.65
CA GLN A 474 -7.17 34.56 -20.10
C GLN A 474 -6.97 35.96 -20.71
N LEU A 475 -6.56 36.96 -19.94
CA LEU A 475 -6.56 38.39 -20.31
C LEU A 475 -5.24 38.85 -20.94
N LEU A 476 -4.18 38.03 -20.89
CA LEU A 476 -2.85 38.40 -21.36
C LEU A 476 -2.47 37.63 -22.64
N PRO A 477 -1.91 38.31 -23.67
CA PRO A 477 -1.36 37.64 -24.83
C PRO A 477 -0.21 36.72 -24.38
N ASN A 478 -0.23 35.47 -24.84
CA ASN A 478 0.71 34.44 -24.37
C ASN A 478 2.09 34.60 -25.02
N PRO A 479 3.12 35.03 -24.27
CA PRO A 479 4.45 35.30 -24.82
C PRO A 479 5.21 34.02 -25.17
N LEU A 480 4.84 32.86 -24.59
CA LEU A 480 5.46 31.57 -24.88
C LEU A 480 5.15 31.10 -26.31
N LEU A 481 3.99 31.46 -26.85
CA LEU A 481 3.63 31.17 -28.24
C LEU A 481 4.23 32.18 -29.22
N GLN A 482 4.20 33.47 -28.87
CA GLN A 482 4.69 34.53 -29.75
C GLN A 482 6.18 34.41 -30.04
N ASN A 483 6.95 33.98 -29.05
CA ASN A 483 8.40 33.85 -29.12
C ASN A 483 8.85 32.38 -29.12
N ALA A 484 7.99 31.45 -29.57
CA ALA A 484 8.22 30.01 -29.49
C ALA A 484 9.64 29.61 -29.94
N GLY A 485 10.35 28.88 -29.08
CA GLY A 485 11.73 28.41 -29.32
C GLY A 485 12.83 29.47 -29.22
N GLN A 486 12.50 30.76 -29.06
CA GLN A 486 13.49 31.82 -28.83
C GLN A 486 14.02 31.78 -27.39
N ASP A 487 15.27 32.22 -27.19
CA ASP A 487 15.88 32.30 -25.87
C ASP A 487 15.25 33.40 -25.00
N ILE A 488 15.07 33.09 -23.73
CA ILE A 488 14.68 34.01 -22.67
C ILE A 488 15.97 34.55 -22.03
N ASP A 489 16.22 35.84 -22.20
CA ASP A 489 17.32 36.51 -21.52
C ASP A 489 16.83 37.15 -20.22
N ILE A 490 17.26 36.60 -19.09
CA ILE A 490 16.89 37.01 -17.72
C ILE A 490 17.17 38.51 -17.47
N LYS A 491 18.19 39.09 -18.13
CA LYS A 491 18.59 40.49 -17.92
C LYS A 491 18.03 41.45 -18.96
N ALA A 492 17.56 40.96 -20.10
CA ALA A 492 17.14 41.83 -21.18
C ALA A 492 15.69 42.31 -21.00
N PRO A 493 15.41 43.62 -21.16
CA PRO A 493 14.06 44.17 -21.05
C PRO A 493 13.02 43.50 -21.97
N LYS A 494 13.46 42.96 -23.11
CA LYS A 494 12.60 42.24 -24.07
C LYS A 494 11.95 40.97 -23.48
N SER A 495 12.57 40.34 -22.49
CA SER A 495 12.08 39.10 -21.88
C SER A 495 11.18 39.36 -20.67
N GLN A 496 11.08 40.61 -20.21
CA GLN A 496 10.30 40.98 -19.03
C GLN A 496 8.82 40.56 -19.12
N PRO A 497 8.12 40.70 -20.27
CA PRO A 497 6.75 40.21 -20.40
C PRO A 497 6.63 38.69 -20.21
N SER A 498 7.58 37.92 -20.77
CA SER A 498 7.63 36.47 -20.59
C SER A 498 7.88 36.08 -19.13
N LEU A 499 8.80 36.76 -18.45
CA LEU A 499 9.08 36.52 -17.04
C LEU A 499 7.89 36.91 -16.15
N ASN A 500 7.21 38.02 -16.44
CA ASN A 500 6.00 38.42 -15.70
C ASN A 500 4.88 37.38 -15.88
N TYR A 501 4.69 36.86 -17.11
CA TYR A 501 3.72 35.80 -17.39
C TYR A 501 4.03 34.53 -16.61
N LEU A 502 5.29 34.07 -16.63
CA LEU A 502 5.73 32.89 -15.91
C LEU A 502 5.60 33.06 -14.38
N GLY A 503 6.00 34.22 -13.86
CA GLY A 503 5.86 34.57 -12.45
C GLY A 503 4.40 34.59 -12.01
N ALA A 504 3.50 35.20 -12.80
CA ALA A 504 2.07 35.24 -12.49
C ALA A 504 1.44 33.84 -12.43
N GLY A 505 1.81 32.94 -13.35
CA GLY A 505 1.29 31.56 -13.35
C GLY A 505 1.79 30.73 -12.16
N LEU A 506 3.05 30.92 -11.77
CA LEU A 506 3.67 30.20 -10.64
C LEU A 506 3.39 30.85 -9.28
N GLY A 507 2.75 32.03 -9.24
CA GLY A 507 2.57 32.81 -8.02
C GLY A 507 3.88 33.38 -7.45
N LEU A 508 4.86 33.63 -8.32
CA LEU A 508 6.20 34.11 -7.96
C LEU A 508 6.43 35.55 -8.41
N THR A 509 7.17 36.30 -7.61
CA THR A 509 7.64 37.64 -7.98
C THR A 509 8.85 37.57 -8.88
N VAL A 510 9.00 38.53 -9.80
CA VAL A 510 10.16 38.62 -10.69
C VAL A 510 11.34 39.28 -9.96
N THR A 511 11.93 38.55 -9.01
CA THR A 511 13.04 38.99 -8.16
C THR A 511 14.19 37.97 -8.19
N GLN A 512 15.39 38.41 -7.79
CA GLN A 512 16.59 37.55 -7.72
C GLN A 512 16.41 36.36 -6.77
N ASP A 513 15.59 36.54 -5.73
CA ASP A 513 15.32 35.54 -4.69
C ASP A 513 14.06 34.70 -4.97
N SER A 514 13.51 34.78 -6.19
CA SER A 514 12.26 34.09 -6.54
C SER A 514 12.33 33.53 -7.96
N LEU A 515 11.55 34.07 -8.92
CA LEU A 515 11.52 33.52 -10.28
C LEU A 515 12.89 33.56 -10.98
N LEU A 516 13.69 34.62 -10.77
CA LEU A 516 14.96 34.76 -11.49
C LEU A 516 16.02 33.77 -10.99
N LEU A 517 15.96 33.34 -9.73
CA LEU A 517 16.77 32.24 -9.20
C LEU A 517 16.47 30.95 -9.96
N LEU A 518 15.18 30.58 -10.04
CA LEU A 518 14.75 29.36 -10.72
C LEU A 518 15.11 29.40 -12.21
N ALA A 519 14.97 30.56 -12.85
CA ALA A 519 15.35 30.75 -14.25
C ALA A 519 16.87 30.61 -14.47
N ALA A 520 17.69 31.13 -13.55
CA ALA A 520 19.14 30.97 -13.61
C ALA A 520 19.54 29.49 -13.45
N GLN A 521 18.95 28.81 -12.48
CA GLN A 521 19.18 27.38 -12.21
C GLN A 521 18.73 26.50 -13.39
N THR A 522 17.55 26.77 -13.97
CA THR A 522 17.11 26.09 -15.20
C THR A 522 18.09 26.33 -16.35
N LYS A 523 18.53 27.57 -16.57
CA LYS A 523 19.48 27.89 -17.65
C LYS A 523 20.81 27.16 -17.49
N GLU A 524 21.30 27.06 -16.25
CA GLU A 524 22.54 26.37 -15.91
C GLU A 524 22.44 24.87 -16.20
N HIS A 525 21.41 24.20 -15.67
CA HIS A 525 21.34 22.74 -15.72
C HIS A 525 20.70 22.18 -17.00
N LEU A 526 19.75 22.88 -17.62
CA LEU A 526 19.15 22.46 -18.91
C LEU A 526 19.93 23.00 -20.11
N SER A 527 20.99 23.78 -19.89
CA SER A 527 21.84 24.40 -20.92
C SER A 527 21.12 25.34 -21.89
N SER A 528 19.84 25.64 -21.66
CA SER A 528 19.05 26.63 -22.39
C SER A 528 17.86 27.11 -21.58
N LEU A 529 17.41 28.33 -21.84
CA LEU A 529 16.20 28.91 -21.27
C LEU A 529 15.39 29.46 -22.43
N LYS A 530 14.39 28.73 -22.91
CA LYS A 530 13.65 29.03 -24.14
C LYS A 530 12.16 29.15 -23.89
N HIS A 531 11.44 29.73 -24.84
CA HIS A 531 9.97 29.68 -24.87
C HIS A 531 9.51 28.28 -25.35
N ASP A 532 9.78 27.26 -24.56
CA ASP A 532 9.45 25.85 -24.84
C ASP A 532 8.92 25.11 -23.59
N LEU A 533 8.37 23.92 -23.80
CA LEU A 533 7.74 23.13 -22.73
C LEU A 533 8.75 22.64 -21.68
N PRO A 534 9.97 22.17 -22.03
CA PRO A 534 10.96 21.75 -21.03
C PRO A 534 11.37 22.88 -20.07
N THR A 535 11.55 24.10 -20.59
CA THR A 535 11.86 25.27 -19.76
C THR A 535 10.74 25.56 -18.77
N VAL A 536 9.50 25.61 -19.26
CA VAL A 536 8.33 25.90 -18.40
C VAL A 536 8.13 24.80 -17.35
N SER A 537 8.32 23.54 -17.74
CA SER A 537 8.18 22.38 -16.84
C SER A 537 9.27 22.37 -15.77
N SER A 538 10.50 22.78 -16.10
CA SER A 538 11.60 22.94 -15.14
C SER A 538 11.29 24.02 -14.09
N LEU A 539 10.76 25.17 -14.53
CA LEU A 539 10.35 26.24 -13.61
C LEU A 539 9.17 25.81 -12.73
N TYR A 540 8.17 25.16 -13.32
CA TYR A 540 7.02 24.62 -12.60
C TYR A 540 7.44 23.61 -11.54
N ARG A 541 8.30 22.64 -11.90
CA ARG A 541 8.83 21.62 -10.98
C ARG A 541 9.47 22.25 -9.75
N GLN A 542 10.42 23.16 -9.95
CA GLN A 542 11.12 23.82 -8.84
C GLN A 542 10.15 24.62 -7.95
N ALA A 543 9.27 25.41 -8.55
CA ALA A 543 8.29 26.21 -7.82
C ALA A 543 7.27 25.33 -7.06
N ARG A 544 6.79 24.25 -7.69
CA ARG A 544 5.79 23.35 -7.11
C ARG A 544 6.36 22.52 -5.96
N ILE A 545 7.61 22.06 -6.07
CA ILE A 545 8.31 21.38 -4.96
C ILE A 545 8.47 22.32 -3.77
N ALA A 546 8.94 23.55 -3.99
CA ALA A 546 9.05 24.56 -2.94
C ALA A 546 7.69 24.78 -2.25
N GLN A 547 6.63 24.99 -3.05
CA GLN A 547 5.27 25.20 -2.54
C GLN A 547 4.74 23.97 -1.77
N MET A 548 5.00 22.75 -2.24
CA MET A 548 4.56 21.51 -1.59
C MET A 548 5.12 21.42 -0.16
N PHE A 549 6.39 21.77 0.03
CA PHE A 549 7.03 21.79 1.34
C PHE A 549 6.76 23.08 2.15
N GLY A 550 6.04 24.05 1.59
CA GLY A 550 5.77 25.34 2.22
C GLY A 550 7.02 26.23 2.33
N LEU A 551 7.92 26.14 1.36
CA LEU A 551 9.16 26.90 1.27
C LEU A 551 9.08 27.96 0.16
N SER A 552 9.86 29.03 0.31
CA SER A 552 10.20 29.94 -0.79
C SER A 552 11.20 29.29 -1.77
N PRO A 553 11.34 29.83 -3.01
CA PRO A 553 12.32 29.31 -3.98
C PRO A 553 13.75 29.27 -3.44
N VAL A 554 14.19 30.31 -2.72
CA VAL A 554 15.53 30.36 -2.12
C VAL A 554 15.68 29.29 -1.03
N GLU A 555 14.72 29.17 -0.11
CA GLU A 555 14.76 28.14 0.94
C GLU A 555 14.84 26.74 0.35
N CYS A 556 14.06 26.47 -0.71
CA CYS A 556 14.06 25.19 -1.41
C CYS A 556 15.43 24.87 -2.04
N THR A 557 16.00 25.83 -2.78
CA THR A 557 17.30 25.65 -3.44
C THR A 557 18.45 25.54 -2.43
N GLU A 558 18.48 26.38 -1.38
CA GLU A 558 19.51 26.30 -0.34
C GLU A 558 19.41 25.01 0.49
N MET A 559 18.20 24.53 0.77
CA MET A 559 17.99 23.24 1.43
C MET A 559 18.53 22.09 0.58
N ALA A 560 18.17 22.04 -0.70
CA ALA A 560 18.67 21.02 -1.62
C ALA A 560 20.20 21.02 -1.72
N ARG A 561 20.80 22.22 -1.83
CA ARG A 561 22.26 22.38 -1.82
C ARG A 561 22.91 21.90 -0.52
N THR A 562 22.27 22.14 0.62
CA THR A 562 22.79 21.70 1.92
C THR A 562 22.75 20.18 2.08
N LEU A 563 21.75 19.51 1.50
CA LEU A 563 21.56 18.07 1.59
C LEU A 563 22.47 17.29 0.62
N GLY A 564 22.49 17.65 -0.65
CA GLY A 564 23.19 16.90 -1.70
C GLY A 564 23.97 17.76 -2.70
N GLY A 565 24.30 18.99 -2.32
CA GLY A 565 25.11 19.90 -3.14
C GLY A 565 24.44 20.29 -4.46
N GLU A 566 25.27 20.64 -5.44
CA GLU A 566 24.79 21.04 -6.77
C GLU A 566 24.10 19.91 -7.54
N ALA A 567 24.39 18.63 -7.21
CA ALA A 567 23.70 17.50 -7.81
C ALA A 567 22.20 17.50 -7.49
N PHE A 568 21.83 17.85 -6.25
CA PHE A 568 20.42 17.99 -5.86
C PHE A 568 19.76 19.21 -6.53
N CYS A 569 20.48 20.33 -6.65
CA CYS A 569 20.01 21.50 -7.41
C CYS A 569 19.75 21.16 -8.89
N GLU A 570 20.63 20.37 -9.51
CA GLU A 570 20.45 19.87 -10.88
C GLU A 570 19.21 18.99 -11.00
N LEU A 571 19.01 18.06 -10.05
CA LEU A 571 17.86 17.16 -10.03
C LEU A 571 16.53 17.93 -9.84
N LEU A 572 16.50 18.97 -8.99
CA LEU A 572 15.33 19.85 -8.88
C LEU A 572 14.98 20.54 -10.20
N ALA A 573 15.98 20.92 -11.00
CA ALA A 573 15.75 21.54 -12.29
C ALA A 573 15.32 20.53 -13.36
N LYS A 574 15.90 19.31 -13.37
CA LYS A 574 15.69 18.30 -14.43
C LYS A 574 14.56 17.30 -14.18
N GLY A 575 14.31 16.91 -12.94
CA GLY A 575 13.34 15.87 -12.57
C GLY A 575 13.75 14.45 -12.96
N LYS A 576 15.04 14.19 -13.16
CA LYS A 576 15.54 12.94 -13.74
C LYS A 576 15.51 11.77 -12.74
N LEU A 577 15.09 10.60 -13.21
CA LEU A 577 15.18 9.31 -12.50
C LEU A 577 16.52 8.60 -12.79
N SER A 578 17.03 7.84 -11.83
CA SER A 578 18.25 7.04 -12.01
C SER A 578 18.03 5.86 -12.98
N ASP A 579 19.11 5.17 -13.33
CA ASP A 579 18.99 3.86 -13.97
C ASP A 579 18.14 2.92 -13.09
N PRO A 580 17.19 2.16 -13.67
CA PRO A 580 16.26 1.32 -12.91
C PRO A 580 16.92 0.12 -12.21
N TYR A 581 18.14 -0.24 -12.59
CA TYR A 581 18.87 -1.39 -12.04
C TYR A 581 20.18 -1.00 -11.34
N ASN A 582 20.73 0.19 -11.63
CA ASN A 582 21.87 0.76 -10.94
C ASN A 582 21.48 2.08 -10.27
N HIS A 583 21.08 1.99 -9.01
CA HIS A 583 20.56 3.13 -8.28
C HIS A 583 21.65 4.16 -7.96
N SER A 584 21.45 5.39 -8.42
CA SER A 584 22.15 6.59 -8.00
C SER A 584 21.13 7.57 -7.44
N SER A 585 21.56 8.57 -6.67
CA SER A 585 20.64 9.61 -6.19
C SER A 585 19.89 10.27 -7.35
N ASP A 586 18.57 10.31 -7.24
CA ASP A 586 17.68 10.90 -8.24
C ASP A 586 16.60 11.80 -7.61
N ILE A 587 15.69 12.32 -8.45
CA ILE A 587 14.65 13.25 -7.96
C ILE A 587 13.81 12.67 -6.82
N LEU A 588 13.58 11.36 -6.76
CA LEU A 588 12.80 10.76 -5.68
C LEU A 588 13.56 10.82 -4.36
N ASP A 589 14.88 10.61 -4.38
CA ASP A 589 15.72 10.71 -3.19
C ASP A 589 15.82 12.15 -2.69
N VAL A 590 15.89 13.11 -3.61
CA VAL A 590 15.82 14.55 -3.27
C VAL A 590 14.50 14.85 -2.55
N LEU A 591 13.37 14.38 -3.07
CA LEU A 591 12.06 14.61 -2.43
C LEU A 591 11.99 13.98 -1.04
N MET A 592 12.49 12.74 -0.87
CA MET A 592 12.48 12.07 0.44
C MET A 592 13.42 12.74 1.45
N ALA A 593 14.60 13.18 1.01
CA ALA A 593 15.57 13.90 1.83
C ALA A 593 15.04 15.28 2.27
N MET A 594 14.46 16.03 1.34
CA MET A 594 13.86 17.34 1.63
C MET A 594 12.66 17.21 2.56
N GLU A 595 11.79 16.22 2.34
CA GLU A 595 10.62 15.99 3.20
C GLU A 595 11.05 15.77 4.65
N TRP A 596 12.03 14.89 4.87
CA TRP A 596 12.57 14.63 6.20
C TRP A 596 13.21 15.87 6.83
N ALA A 597 14.05 16.58 6.08
CA ALA A 597 14.77 17.75 6.61
C ALA A 597 13.82 18.89 6.98
N VAL A 598 12.82 19.16 6.13
CA VAL A 598 11.81 20.20 6.38
C VAL A 598 10.90 19.82 7.54
N ASP A 599 10.46 18.57 7.62
CA ASP A 599 9.65 18.08 8.74
C ASP A 599 10.43 18.20 10.06
N TRP A 600 11.69 17.77 10.09
CA TRP A 600 12.54 17.90 11.27
C TRP A 600 12.75 19.37 11.69
N LEU A 601 13.05 20.27 10.76
CA LEU A 601 13.22 21.70 11.08
C LEU A 601 11.94 22.33 11.61
N LYS A 602 10.78 22.00 11.02
CA LYS A 602 9.46 22.46 11.48
C LYS A 602 9.16 21.96 12.90
N GLN A 603 9.42 20.69 13.19
CA GLN A 603 9.22 20.11 14.53
C GLN A 603 10.10 20.78 15.60
N ASN A 604 11.27 21.28 15.22
CA ASN A 604 12.19 21.98 16.12
C ASN A 604 12.07 23.52 16.06
N ASN A 605 11.04 24.06 15.39
CA ASN A 605 10.81 25.51 15.21
C ASN A 605 12.04 26.26 14.69
N ARG A 606 12.75 25.67 13.73
CA ARG A 606 13.92 26.26 13.08
C ARG A 606 13.52 26.96 11.78
N ASP A 607 14.06 28.16 11.56
CA ASP A 607 13.96 28.84 10.27
C ASP A 607 14.88 28.18 9.25
N VAL A 608 14.30 27.77 8.10
CA VAL A 608 14.99 26.95 7.09
C VAL A 608 16.17 27.71 6.49
N LEU A 609 15.94 28.97 6.10
CA LEU A 609 16.97 29.77 5.44
C LEU A 609 18.12 30.10 6.38
N GLN A 610 17.82 30.50 7.62
CA GLN A 610 18.84 30.76 8.63
C GLN A 610 19.68 29.51 8.92
N TRP A 611 19.04 28.33 8.98
CA TRP A 611 19.73 27.08 9.21
C TRP A 611 20.67 26.72 8.04
N CYS A 612 20.21 26.81 6.79
CA CYS A 612 21.05 26.58 5.61
C CYS A 612 22.24 27.56 5.54
N ARG A 613 22.02 28.83 5.89
CA ARG A 613 23.06 29.88 5.91
C ARG A 613 24.24 29.58 6.83
N LEU A 614 24.07 28.70 7.83
CA LEU A 614 25.17 28.26 8.69
C LEU A 614 26.23 27.46 7.90
N PHE A 615 25.85 26.85 6.78
CA PHE A 615 26.70 25.93 6.01
C PHE A 615 27.12 26.46 4.63
N SER A 616 26.58 27.59 4.18
CA SER A 616 26.86 28.15 2.86
C SER A 616 28.35 28.45 2.64
N SER A 617 28.96 27.84 1.62
CA SER A 617 30.35 28.06 1.21
C SER A 617 30.53 29.23 0.23
N THR A 618 29.43 29.72 -0.33
CA THR A 618 29.38 30.78 -1.35
C THR A 618 29.46 32.20 -0.74
N LYS A 619 30.00 33.11 -1.55
CA LYS A 619 30.60 34.43 -1.24
C LYS A 619 29.75 35.39 -0.40
N ASP A 620 30.40 36.09 0.54
CA ASP A 620 30.10 37.46 0.99
C ASP A 620 28.66 37.81 1.48
N ASP A 621 27.90 36.87 2.07
CA ASP A 621 26.50 37.13 2.51
C ASP A 621 26.31 37.42 4.02
N LEU A 622 27.36 37.37 4.84
CA LEU A 622 27.24 37.90 6.20
C LEU A 622 27.11 39.43 6.08
N PRO A 623 26.00 40.05 6.55
CA PRO A 623 25.86 41.49 6.50
C PRO A 623 27.08 42.08 7.21
N PHE A 624 27.81 42.97 6.55
CA PHE A 624 28.98 43.64 7.11
C PHE A 624 28.49 44.85 7.90
N PRO A 625 28.18 44.71 9.21
CA PRO A 625 27.63 45.81 9.97
C PRO A 625 28.77 46.82 10.18
N PRO A 626 28.49 48.13 10.14
CA PRO A 626 29.53 49.14 10.36
C PRO A 626 30.23 49.00 11.72
N GLU A 627 29.55 48.40 12.71
CA GLU A 627 30.15 48.07 14.01
C GLU A 627 31.22 46.95 13.91
N LEU A 628 31.04 45.97 13.03
CA LEU A 628 32.05 44.94 12.77
C LEU A 628 33.30 45.55 12.15
N GLU A 629 33.13 46.47 11.20
CA GLU A 629 34.25 47.16 10.56
C GLU A 629 35.04 47.99 11.58
N ARG A 630 34.35 48.79 12.40
CA ARG A 630 34.96 49.60 13.47
C ARG A 630 35.76 48.73 14.46
N ARG A 631 35.24 47.56 14.81
CA ARG A 631 35.91 46.61 15.71
C ARG A 631 37.08 45.91 15.04
N LEU A 632 36.97 45.55 13.77
CA LEU A 632 38.08 44.99 13.00
C LEU A 632 39.20 46.01 12.79
N GLU A 633 38.89 47.30 12.61
CA GLU A 633 39.88 48.38 12.55
C GLU A 633 40.62 48.54 13.88
N THR A 634 39.88 48.53 14.99
CA THR A 634 40.47 48.56 16.35
C THR A 634 41.38 47.35 16.58
N PHE A 635 40.95 46.17 16.14
CA PHE A 635 41.71 44.92 16.23
C PHE A 635 42.98 44.95 15.37
N ARG A 636 42.94 45.53 14.17
CA ARG A 636 44.09 45.68 13.28
C ARG A 636 45.13 46.67 13.80
N ALA A 637 44.69 47.70 14.51
CA ALA A 637 45.58 48.68 15.14
C ALA A 637 46.37 48.11 16.33
N ASP A 638 45.95 46.97 16.90
CA ASP A 638 46.64 46.32 18.01
C ASP A 638 47.89 45.52 17.53
N THR A 639 49.07 46.02 17.91
CA THR A 639 50.38 45.51 17.50
C THR A 639 51.05 44.62 18.56
N THR A 640 50.37 44.31 19.66
CA THR A 640 50.96 43.51 20.73
C THR A 640 51.19 42.04 20.31
N PRO A 641 52.41 41.48 20.50
CA PRO A 641 52.78 40.17 19.96
C PRO A 641 52.53 38.97 20.90
N SER A 642 51.76 39.13 21.99
CA SER A 642 51.54 38.04 22.96
C SER A 642 50.39 37.11 22.55
N ALA A 643 50.61 35.79 22.63
CA ALA A 643 49.60 34.77 22.31
C ALA A 643 48.37 34.83 23.24
N ASP A 644 48.58 35.05 24.54
CA ASP A 644 47.50 35.21 25.52
C ASP A 644 46.66 36.47 25.25
N HIS A 645 47.31 37.52 24.74
CA HIS A 645 46.62 38.76 24.38
C HIS A 645 45.80 38.58 23.09
N GLN A 646 46.34 37.88 22.10
CA GLN A 646 45.63 37.54 20.87
C GLN A 646 44.39 36.68 21.13
N GLN A 647 44.47 35.75 22.08
CA GLN A 647 43.32 34.96 22.50
C GLN A 647 42.23 35.84 23.14
N ARG A 648 42.60 36.72 24.09
CA ARG A 648 41.65 37.66 24.72
C ARG A 648 41.00 38.62 23.73
N LEU A 649 41.74 39.06 22.72
CA LEU A 649 41.20 39.90 21.64
C LEU A 649 40.10 39.18 20.86
N VAL A 650 40.32 37.90 20.53
CA VAL A 650 39.33 37.07 19.83
C VAL A 650 38.13 36.77 20.72
N GLU A 651 38.34 36.50 22.02
CA GLU A 651 37.26 36.34 23.00
C GLU A 651 36.39 37.60 23.10
N THR A 652 37.02 38.78 23.20
CA THR A 652 36.31 40.07 23.25
C THR A 652 35.54 40.33 21.96
N LEU A 653 36.14 40.02 20.80
CA LEU A 653 35.52 40.18 19.50
C LEU A 653 34.28 39.29 19.35
N LEU A 654 34.36 38.02 19.76
CA LEU A 654 33.22 37.09 19.70
C LEU A 654 32.14 37.42 20.74
N HIS A 655 32.52 37.92 21.91
CA HIS A 655 31.56 38.44 22.89
C HIS A 655 30.80 39.65 22.33
N ASP A 656 31.51 40.63 21.76
CA ASP A 656 30.90 41.86 21.28
C ASP A 656 30.01 41.66 20.03
N ILE A 657 30.41 40.78 19.11
CA ILE A 657 29.68 40.57 17.84
C ILE A 657 28.64 39.47 17.95
N ALA A 658 29.02 38.38 18.62
CA ALA A 658 28.24 37.15 18.66
C ALA A 658 27.75 36.82 20.06
N ASP A 659 27.79 37.72 21.05
CA ASP A 659 27.28 37.52 22.43
C ASP A 659 27.59 36.11 22.98
N LEU A 660 28.85 35.70 22.81
CA LEU A 660 29.36 34.39 23.18
C LEU A 660 30.29 34.55 24.39
N SER A 661 30.14 33.68 25.40
CA SER A 661 31.06 33.62 26.53
C SER A 661 32.43 33.08 26.09
N ALA A 662 33.51 33.58 26.71
CA ALA A 662 34.89 33.17 26.43
C ALA A 662 35.09 31.65 26.53
N GLU A 663 34.32 30.96 27.38
CA GLU A 663 34.38 29.51 27.58
C GLU A 663 34.03 28.70 26.33
N TYR A 664 33.23 29.25 25.41
CA TYR A 664 32.82 28.54 24.18
C TYR A 664 33.80 28.75 23.02
N VAL A 665 34.74 29.69 23.13
CA VAL A 665 35.67 30.06 22.07
C VAL A 665 36.49 28.86 21.56
N PRO A 666 37.06 27.99 22.40
CA PRO A 666 37.79 26.81 21.92
C PRO A 666 36.93 25.88 21.05
N SER A 667 35.68 25.63 21.45
CA SER A 667 34.74 24.78 20.73
C SER A 667 34.33 25.40 19.38
N VAL A 668 34.05 26.71 19.37
CA VAL A 668 33.70 27.44 18.14
C VAL A 668 34.86 27.47 17.15
N MET A 669 36.11 27.61 17.62
CA MET A 669 37.30 27.55 16.78
C MET A 669 37.47 26.17 16.13
N ALA A 670 37.28 25.10 16.91
CA ALA A 670 37.31 23.72 16.40
C ALA A 670 36.24 23.49 15.32
N MET A 671 34.99 23.90 15.58
CA MET A 671 33.89 23.82 14.61
C MET A 671 34.16 24.65 13.35
N GLY A 672 34.84 25.79 13.48
CA GLY A 672 35.24 26.66 12.37
C GLY A 672 36.42 26.14 11.54
N ASP A 673 37.04 25.01 11.92
CA ASP A 673 38.29 24.48 11.34
C ASP A 673 39.43 25.50 11.32
N THR A 674 39.57 26.26 12.42
CA THR A 674 40.51 27.39 12.50
C THR A 674 41.15 27.46 13.88
N SER A 675 42.24 28.25 13.99
CA SER A 675 42.86 28.58 15.28
C SER A 675 42.81 30.08 15.52
N THR A 676 42.89 30.49 16.79
CA THR A 676 42.96 31.90 17.19
C THR A 676 44.08 32.65 16.47
N MET A 677 45.24 32.01 16.32
CA MET A 677 46.38 32.53 15.57
C MET A 677 46.06 32.74 14.09
N ALA A 678 45.46 31.74 13.43
CA ALA A 678 45.10 31.83 12.01
C ALA A 678 44.11 32.98 11.75
N VAL A 679 43.07 33.10 12.60
CA VAL A 679 42.07 34.18 12.52
C VAL A 679 42.73 35.55 12.70
N VAL A 680 43.61 35.71 13.70
CA VAL A 680 44.35 36.97 13.94
C VAL A 680 45.23 37.32 12.74
N THR A 681 45.96 36.35 12.18
CA THR A 681 46.82 36.58 11.01
C THR A 681 46.03 36.97 9.77
N GLU A 682 44.87 36.34 9.53
CA GLU A 682 44.02 36.69 8.40
C GLU A 682 43.45 38.10 8.58
N ILE A 683 42.91 38.43 9.76
CA ILE A 683 42.37 39.78 10.05
C ILE A 683 43.41 40.88 9.83
N LYS A 684 44.67 40.64 10.21
CA LYS A 684 45.80 41.58 10.03
C LYS A 684 46.25 41.74 8.58
N ASN A 685 46.11 40.70 7.75
CA ASN A 685 46.58 40.70 6.36
C ASN A 685 45.48 40.96 5.31
N PHE A 686 44.20 40.90 5.68
CA PHE A 686 43.07 41.00 4.75
C PHE A 686 42.68 42.45 4.42
N SER A 687 42.22 42.69 3.19
CA SER A 687 41.81 44.02 2.73
C SER A 687 40.58 44.56 3.48
N PRO A 688 40.47 45.89 3.70
CA PRO A 688 39.28 46.52 4.27
C PRO A 688 38.02 46.26 3.44
N GLY A 689 36.85 46.16 4.08
CA GLY A 689 35.55 46.00 3.42
C GLY A 689 35.06 44.58 3.12
N LYS A 690 35.80 43.53 3.49
CA LYS A 690 35.35 42.12 3.37
C LYS A 690 35.64 41.33 4.66
N ILE A 691 34.76 40.38 4.97
CA ILE A 691 34.93 39.50 6.14
C ILE A 691 35.95 38.41 5.77
N PRO A 692 37.03 38.22 6.57
CA PRO A 692 37.95 37.11 6.39
C PRO A 692 37.22 35.75 6.41
N GLN A 693 37.64 34.80 5.58
CA GLN A 693 36.93 33.53 5.46
C GLN A 693 36.94 32.74 6.77
N SER A 694 38.07 32.75 7.49
CA SER A 694 38.15 32.11 8.81
C SER A 694 37.21 32.77 9.82
N LEU A 695 37.11 34.11 9.82
CA LEU A 695 36.19 34.82 10.71
C LEU A 695 34.72 34.51 10.38
N ALA A 696 34.36 34.42 9.09
CA ALA A 696 33.02 34.04 8.67
C ALA A 696 32.64 32.63 9.16
N LYS A 697 33.56 31.65 9.05
CA LYS A 697 33.36 30.29 9.58
C LYS A 697 33.14 30.29 11.09
N VAL A 698 33.97 31.04 11.84
CA VAL A 698 33.87 31.16 13.30
C VAL A 698 32.55 31.84 13.72
N LEU A 699 32.13 32.90 13.04
CA LEU A 699 30.85 33.57 13.34
C LEU A 699 29.64 32.66 13.09
N ARG A 700 29.66 31.85 12.03
CA ARG A 700 28.62 30.84 11.77
C ARG A 700 28.61 29.76 12.85
N ALA A 701 29.78 29.25 13.23
CA ALA A 701 29.91 28.29 14.33
C ALA A 701 29.41 28.86 15.67
N ALA A 702 29.70 30.13 15.95
CA ALA A 702 29.18 30.83 17.14
C ALA A 702 27.65 30.94 17.10
N GLY A 703 27.09 31.30 15.94
CA GLY A 703 25.63 31.33 15.71
C GLY A 703 24.97 29.98 15.93
N ALA A 704 25.58 28.90 15.43
CA ALA A 704 25.12 27.54 15.64
C ALA A 704 25.16 27.14 17.13
N CYS A 705 26.22 27.50 17.86
CA CYS A 705 26.38 27.17 19.28
C CYS A 705 25.29 27.80 20.17
N LYS A 706 24.86 29.03 19.88
CA LYS A 706 23.78 29.68 20.65
C LYS A 706 22.48 28.87 20.68
N GLY A 707 22.17 28.17 19.60
CA GLY A 707 20.95 27.38 19.48
C GLY A 707 20.98 26.03 20.18
N LEU A 708 22.15 25.59 20.68
CA LEU A 708 22.34 24.25 21.25
C LEU A 708 21.92 24.17 22.72
N HIS A 709 21.99 25.26 23.48
CA HIS A 709 21.76 25.27 24.94
C HIS A 709 22.53 24.15 25.67
N LEU A 710 23.78 23.89 25.28
CA LEU A 710 24.68 22.94 25.94
C LEU A 710 25.66 23.69 26.83
N ASN A 711 26.11 23.06 27.93
CA ASN A 711 27.18 23.61 28.74
C ASN A 711 28.51 23.70 27.95
N SER A 712 29.32 24.74 28.24
CA SER A 712 30.61 24.98 27.60
C SER A 712 31.56 23.79 27.72
N SER A 713 31.62 23.17 28.90
CA SER A 713 32.42 21.97 29.19
C SER A 713 31.96 20.75 28.39
N THR A 714 30.65 20.53 28.28
CA THR A 714 30.04 19.45 27.48
C THR A 714 30.41 19.59 26.01
N LEU A 715 30.21 20.79 25.45
CA LEU A 715 30.53 21.06 24.06
C LEU A 715 32.04 20.91 23.79
N GLN A 716 32.89 21.39 24.70
CA GLN A 716 34.34 21.24 24.57
C GLN A 716 34.77 19.76 24.58
N GLN A 717 34.17 18.92 25.41
CA GLN A 717 34.46 17.47 25.42
C GLN A 717 34.05 16.79 24.11
N LEU A 718 32.88 17.13 23.57
CA LEU A 718 32.40 16.59 22.30
C LEU A 718 33.27 17.05 21.12
N MET A 719 33.69 18.33 21.10
CA MET A 719 34.58 18.85 20.04
C MET A 719 36.01 18.33 20.16
N SER A 720 36.48 18.01 21.37
CA SER A 720 37.78 17.37 21.58
C SER A 720 37.77 15.89 21.18
N ASN A 721 36.59 15.27 21.10
CA ASN A 721 36.39 13.86 20.72
C ASN A 721 35.31 13.76 19.63
N PRO A 722 35.55 14.28 18.41
CA PRO A 722 34.53 14.33 17.36
C PRO A 722 34.00 12.94 16.96
N ALA A 723 34.80 11.90 17.15
CA ALA A 723 34.39 10.50 16.99
C ALA A 723 33.21 10.09 17.89
N TRP A 724 32.93 10.81 18.99
CA TRP A 724 31.75 10.57 19.83
C TRP A 724 30.45 11.06 19.17
N LEU A 725 30.51 11.96 18.19
CA LEU A 725 29.33 12.38 17.43
C LEU A 725 29.02 11.36 16.33
N ALA A 726 29.99 11.13 15.44
CA ALA A 726 29.91 10.11 14.39
C ALA A 726 31.32 9.58 14.10
N SER A 727 31.43 8.33 13.64
CA SER A 727 32.72 7.66 13.43
C SER A 727 33.68 8.41 12.49
N ASN A 728 33.12 9.11 11.49
CA ASN A 728 33.89 9.90 10.52
C ASN A 728 33.69 11.41 10.70
N SER A 729 33.27 11.87 11.89
CA SER A 729 33.02 13.29 12.10
C SER A 729 34.32 14.09 11.96
N PRO A 730 34.36 15.12 11.09
CA PRO A 730 35.53 15.97 10.95
C PRO A 730 35.74 16.91 12.15
N GLY A 731 34.79 16.98 13.10
CA GLY A 731 34.81 17.96 14.19
C GLY A 731 34.52 19.40 13.74
N THR A 732 34.24 19.60 12.46
CA THR A 732 33.87 20.89 11.85
C THR A 732 32.36 21.05 11.77
N LEU A 733 31.92 22.30 11.59
CA LEU A 733 30.51 22.64 11.43
C LEU A 733 29.99 22.11 10.08
N THR A 734 29.26 20.99 10.16
CA THR A 734 28.51 20.41 9.06
C THR A 734 27.04 20.25 9.47
N PRO A 735 26.11 20.12 8.51
CA PRO A 735 24.71 19.80 8.78
C PRO A 735 24.55 18.62 9.74
N GLN A 736 25.31 17.54 9.52
CA GLN A 736 25.30 16.36 10.38
C GLN A 736 25.82 16.65 11.80
N THR A 737 26.95 17.37 11.93
CA THR A 737 27.51 17.73 13.25
C THR A 737 26.51 18.56 14.05
N LEU A 738 25.90 19.58 13.44
CA LEU A 738 24.91 20.42 14.12
C LEU A 738 23.67 19.61 14.51
N TYR A 739 23.14 18.79 13.61
CA TYR A 739 22.03 17.89 13.90
C TYR A 739 22.33 17.03 15.13
N LEU A 740 23.48 16.34 15.15
CA LEU A 740 23.83 15.43 16.25
C LEU A 740 24.02 16.16 17.59
N LEU A 741 24.57 17.38 17.58
CA LEU A 741 24.64 18.22 18.77
C LEU A 741 23.25 18.65 19.27
N GLU A 742 22.32 18.96 18.35
CA GLU A 742 20.94 19.24 18.71
C GLU A 742 20.22 18.00 19.25
N ARG A 743 20.48 16.81 18.69
CA ARG A 743 19.94 15.54 19.21
C ARG A 743 20.49 15.21 20.59
N PHE A 744 21.78 15.46 20.82
CA PHE A 744 22.39 15.35 22.15
C PHE A 744 21.68 16.28 23.14
N SER A 745 21.51 17.55 22.79
CA SER A 745 20.82 18.54 23.62
C SER A 745 19.36 18.16 23.88
N HIS A 746 18.66 17.67 22.86
CA HIS A 746 17.28 17.21 22.99
C HIS A 746 17.20 16.03 23.96
N CYS A 747 18.06 15.02 23.80
CA CYS A 747 18.15 13.89 24.72
C CYS A 747 18.43 14.36 26.15
N ALA A 748 19.31 15.35 26.29
CA ALA A 748 19.61 15.93 27.58
C ALA A 748 18.38 16.59 28.24
N ARG A 749 17.61 17.40 27.54
CA ARG A 749 16.52 18.16 28.19
C ARG A 749 15.41 17.32 28.81
N HIS A 750 15.25 16.06 28.41
CA HIS A 750 14.19 15.19 28.92
C HIS A 750 14.50 14.51 30.26
N GLN A 751 15.69 14.69 30.84
CA GLN A 751 16.01 14.18 32.19
C GLN A 751 16.82 15.16 33.06
N PRO A 752 16.58 15.22 34.38
CA PRO A 752 17.12 16.26 35.28
C PRO A 752 18.64 16.25 35.54
N GLN A 753 19.42 15.25 35.07
CA GLN A 753 20.90 15.17 35.19
C GLN A 753 21.56 14.55 33.93
N SER A 754 20.92 14.75 32.79
CA SER A 754 21.16 14.01 31.56
C SER A 754 22.45 14.31 30.80
N GLU A 755 22.96 15.56 30.78
CA GLU A 755 24.14 15.91 30.00
C GLU A 755 25.35 15.12 30.49
N GLU A 756 25.58 15.13 31.80
CA GLU A 756 26.64 14.37 32.44
C GLU A 756 26.44 12.87 32.28
N ASN A 757 25.19 12.37 32.39
CA ASN A 757 24.88 10.96 32.21
C ASN A 757 25.13 10.48 30.77
N LEU A 758 24.78 11.29 29.77
CA LEU A 758 24.98 10.96 28.36
C LEU A 758 26.46 11.06 27.96
N LEU A 759 27.19 12.07 28.46
CA LEU A 759 28.65 12.13 28.31
C LEU A 759 29.33 10.94 29.00
N HIS A 760 28.89 10.60 30.21
CA HIS A 760 29.40 9.46 30.96
C HIS A 760 29.16 8.14 30.21
N TYR A 761 27.96 7.98 29.64
CA TYR A 761 27.64 6.86 28.77
C TYR A 761 28.59 6.79 27.56
N LEU A 762 28.73 7.88 26.79
CA LEU A 762 29.60 7.90 25.60
C LEU A 762 31.06 7.59 25.96
N ARG A 763 31.53 8.08 27.11
CA ARG A 763 32.87 7.75 27.62
C ARG A 763 33.00 6.25 27.89
N LEU A 764 32.09 5.66 28.67
CA LEU A 764 32.09 4.23 28.98
C LEU A 764 31.92 3.34 27.73
N ALA A 765 31.07 3.76 26.79
CA ALA A 765 30.84 3.04 25.55
C ALA A 765 32.10 3.02 24.66
N ASN A 766 32.95 4.03 24.75
CA ASN A 766 34.22 4.10 24.04
C ASN A 766 35.42 3.54 24.83
N GLU A 767 35.27 3.28 26.14
CA GLU A 767 36.29 2.61 26.96
C GLU A 767 36.37 1.09 26.67
N ALA A 768 37.56 0.53 26.90
CA ALA A 768 37.84 -0.91 26.85
C ALA A 768 38.43 -1.36 28.20
N PRO A 769 37.85 -2.36 28.90
CA PRO A 769 36.73 -3.22 28.49
C PRO A 769 35.35 -2.56 28.62
N ALA A 770 34.40 -3.01 27.78
CA ALA A 770 33.02 -2.57 27.81
C ALA A 770 32.34 -3.02 29.12
N LYS A 771 32.00 -2.08 30.00
CA LYS A 771 31.04 -2.31 31.09
C LYS A 771 29.63 -2.14 30.54
N ASP A 772 28.65 -2.87 31.10
CA ASP A 772 27.22 -2.98 30.71
C ASP A 772 26.60 -1.73 30.03
N SER A 773 26.97 -1.47 28.77
CA SER A 773 26.64 -0.24 28.05
C SER A 773 25.20 -0.27 27.57
N ASN A 774 24.69 -1.44 27.22
CA ASN A 774 23.32 -1.57 26.76
C ASN A 774 22.34 -1.38 27.92
N GLY A 775 22.67 -1.89 29.12
CA GLY A 775 21.91 -1.61 30.34
C GLY A 775 21.88 -0.12 30.68
N LEU A 776 23.03 0.56 30.59
CA LEU A 776 23.10 2.01 30.81
C LEU A 776 22.29 2.81 29.80
N LEU A 777 22.38 2.46 28.50
CA LEU A 777 21.61 3.15 27.47
C LEU A 777 20.11 2.89 27.61
N ALA A 778 19.70 1.67 27.94
CA ALA A 778 18.31 1.30 28.19
C ALA A 778 17.72 2.13 29.35
N ASN A 779 18.48 2.28 30.45
CA ASN A 779 18.10 3.14 31.56
C ASN A 779 17.99 4.61 31.14
N LEU A 780 18.95 5.11 30.35
CA LEU A 780 18.94 6.49 29.85
C LEU A 780 17.75 6.75 28.92
N LEU A 781 17.35 5.79 28.09
CA LEU A 781 16.21 5.95 27.16
C LEU A 781 14.86 5.54 27.75
N ASN A 782 14.84 5.09 29.02
CA ASN A 782 13.70 4.46 29.67
C ASN A 782 13.06 3.38 28.76
N TRP A 783 13.91 2.46 28.26
CA TRP A 783 13.53 1.36 27.39
C TRP A 783 14.06 0.03 27.91
N SER A 784 13.68 -1.09 27.30
CA SER A 784 14.14 -2.41 27.73
C SER A 784 15.53 -2.73 27.18
N ILE A 785 16.30 -3.49 27.96
CA ILE A 785 17.67 -3.89 27.60
C ILE A 785 17.65 -4.81 26.39
N GLU A 786 16.63 -5.64 26.25
CA GLU A 786 16.45 -6.58 25.14
C GLU A 786 16.27 -5.84 23.81
N GLU A 787 15.46 -4.78 23.78
CA GLU A 787 15.20 -4.00 22.56
C GLU A 787 16.46 -3.21 22.14
N VAL A 788 17.16 -2.59 23.10
CA VAL A 788 18.43 -1.91 22.84
C VAL A 788 19.50 -2.90 22.37
N SER A 789 19.56 -4.09 22.98
CA SER A 789 20.53 -5.12 22.58
C SER A 789 20.22 -5.68 21.19
N CYS A 790 18.95 -5.80 20.82
CA CYS A 790 18.53 -6.19 19.48
C CYS A 790 19.05 -5.21 18.41
N LEU A 791 18.93 -3.90 18.65
CA LEU A 791 19.39 -2.87 17.72
C LEU A 791 20.92 -2.76 17.70
N THR A 792 21.57 -2.76 18.86
CA THR A 792 23.02 -2.61 18.94
C THR A 792 23.77 -3.81 18.35
N ALA A 793 23.14 -4.98 18.24
CA ALA A 793 23.71 -6.14 17.53
C ALA A 793 23.94 -5.90 16.03
N LEU A 794 23.28 -4.91 15.43
CA LEU A 794 23.56 -4.48 14.05
C LEU A 794 24.79 -3.57 13.92
N LEU A 795 25.31 -3.07 15.05
CA LEU A 795 26.48 -2.22 15.10
C LEU A 795 27.74 -3.08 15.28
N GLY A 796 28.86 -2.67 14.67
CA GLY A 796 30.07 -3.51 14.61
C GLY A 796 30.71 -3.90 15.95
N GLN A 797 30.30 -3.27 17.06
CA GLN A 797 30.82 -3.54 18.42
C GLN A 797 29.72 -4.01 19.39
N ASN A 798 28.51 -4.31 18.91
CA ASN A 798 27.35 -4.67 19.74
C ASN A 798 26.96 -3.61 20.80
N ARG A 799 27.35 -2.35 20.59
CA ARG A 799 27.03 -1.19 21.45
C ARG A 799 27.08 0.09 20.62
N ALA A 800 26.29 1.09 21.02
CA ALA A 800 26.35 2.43 20.44
C ALA A 800 27.52 3.21 21.05
N ARG A 801 28.47 3.64 20.23
CA ARG A 801 29.65 4.42 20.61
C ARG A 801 29.53 5.90 20.23
N THR A 802 28.60 6.21 19.36
CA THR A 802 28.45 7.54 18.77
C THR A 802 27.05 8.09 19.00
N MET A 803 26.91 9.42 18.98
CA MET A 803 25.62 10.07 19.05
C MET A 803 24.75 9.75 17.82
N GLU A 804 25.33 9.49 16.64
CA GLU A 804 24.62 8.98 15.46
C GLU A 804 23.90 7.66 15.75
N GLU A 805 24.58 6.72 16.37
CA GLU A 805 24.01 5.42 16.75
C GLU A 805 22.97 5.56 17.87
N VAL A 806 23.20 6.45 18.84
CA VAL A 806 22.22 6.73 19.92
C VAL A 806 20.96 7.38 19.34
N ASP A 807 21.09 8.37 18.45
CA ASP A 807 19.94 9.00 17.78
C ASP A 807 19.16 7.98 16.94
N TRP A 808 19.86 7.09 16.22
CA TRP A 808 19.21 6.00 15.50
C TRP A 808 18.39 5.11 16.43
N ILE A 809 18.92 4.71 17.59
CA ILE A 809 18.17 3.93 18.59
C ILE A 809 16.95 4.71 19.09
N MET A 810 17.07 6.03 19.32
CA MET A 810 15.93 6.88 19.72
C MET A 810 14.84 6.95 18.64
N ARG A 811 15.23 7.04 17.36
CA ARG A 811 14.28 7.01 16.23
C ARG A 811 13.61 5.64 16.09
N CYS A 812 14.36 4.55 16.24
CA CYS A 812 13.82 3.20 16.32
C CYS A 812 12.82 3.06 17.46
N GLN A 813 13.15 3.52 18.68
CA GLN A 813 12.24 3.51 19.82
C GLN A 813 10.94 4.27 19.52
N THR A 814 11.05 5.45 18.91
CA THR A 814 9.89 6.27 18.53
C THR A 814 9.03 5.55 17.49
N CYS A 815 9.65 4.89 16.52
CA CYS A 815 8.96 4.09 15.51
C CYS A 815 8.28 2.85 16.11
N CYS A 816 8.95 2.12 17.02
CA CYS A 816 8.36 1.01 17.78
C CYS A 816 7.13 1.47 18.56
N LYS A 817 7.20 2.62 19.26
CA LYS A 817 6.06 3.19 20.00
C LYS A 817 4.88 3.56 19.08
N ARG A 818 5.16 4.11 17.89
CA ARG A 818 4.12 4.50 16.91
C ARG A 818 3.46 3.29 16.25
N THR A 819 4.25 2.27 15.92
CA THR A 819 3.76 1.07 15.22
C THR A 819 3.17 0.04 16.16
N GLY A 820 3.69 -0.05 17.39
CA GLY A 820 3.44 -1.10 18.38
C GLY A 820 4.30 -2.34 18.18
N LEU A 821 5.29 -2.30 17.28
CA LEU A 821 6.22 -3.40 17.02
C LEU A 821 7.39 -3.41 18.00
N SER A 822 7.93 -4.60 18.29
CA SER A 822 9.28 -4.74 18.87
C SER A 822 10.34 -4.32 17.86
N ALA A 823 11.55 -3.99 18.32
CA ALA A 823 12.67 -3.64 17.45
C ALA A 823 13.03 -4.78 16.49
N SER A 824 12.96 -6.03 16.93
CA SER A 824 13.19 -7.19 16.06
C SER A 824 12.18 -7.28 14.92
N LEU A 825 10.89 -7.08 15.21
CA LEU A 825 9.82 -7.10 14.21
C LEU A 825 9.88 -5.88 13.29
N LEU A 826 10.29 -4.73 13.82
CA LEU A 826 10.52 -3.53 13.02
C LEU A 826 11.65 -3.75 12.01
N LEU A 827 12.77 -4.35 12.43
CA LEU A 827 13.86 -4.71 11.52
C LEU A 827 13.41 -5.71 10.45
N ASN A 828 12.64 -6.74 10.84
CA ASN A 828 12.06 -7.68 9.89
C ASN A 828 11.15 -6.99 8.87
N ALA A 829 10.32 -6.04 9.31
CA ALA A 829 9.46 -5.26 8.41
C ALA A 829 10.28 -4.45 7.39
N THR A 830 11.38 -3.84 7.81
CA THR A 830 12.25 -3.05 6.91
C THR A 830 13.08 -3.91 5.93
N ALA A 831 13.20 -5.22 6.21
CA ALA A 831 13.92 -6.17 5.38
C ALA A 831 13.04 -6.86 4.32
N LEU A 832 11.72 -6.67 4.38
CA LEU A 832 10.79 -7.23 3.40
C LEU A 832 11.08 -6.70 1.99
N THR A 833 10.91 -7.56 0.99
CA THR A 833 10.93 -7.21 -0.43
C THR A 833 9.85 -8.00 -1.18
N ALA A 834 9.67 -7.73 -2.48
CA ALA A 834 8.79 -8.54 -3.33
C ALA A 834 9.26 -10.01 -3.49
N ASP A 835 10.48 -10.33 -3.07
CA ASP A 835 11.06 -11.67 -3.14
C ASP A 835 11.14 -12.37 -1.76
N SER A 836 10.71 -11.69 -0.69
CA SER A 836 10.59 -12.29 0.63
C SER A 836 9.62 -13.47 0.66
N SER A 837 9.87 -14.41 1.56
CA SER A 837 9.04 -15.62 1.67
C SER A 837 7.67 -15.32 2.28
N THR A 838 6.68 -16.19 2.02
CA THR A 838 5.35 -16.09 2.65
C THR A 838 5.44 -16.10 4.18
N SER A 839 6.40 -16.82 4.76
CA SER A 839 6.62 -16.86 6.20
C SER A 839 7.11 -15.52 6.78
N ASP A 840 7.95 -14.78 6.05
CA ASP A 840 8.43 -13.47 6.48
C ASP A 840 7.28 -12.47 6.49
N TRP A 841 6.50 -12.44 5.40
CA TRP A 841 5.29 -11.62 5.29
C TRP A 841 4.28 -11.95 6.37
N LYS A 842 4.06 -13.24 6.65
CA LYS A 842 3.16 -13.70 7.71
C LYS A 842 3.59 -13.19 9.08
N THR A 843 4.87 -13.35 9.41
CA THR A 843 5.43 -12.95 10.71
C THR A 843 5.20 -11.46 10.97
N VAL A 844 5.48 -10.62 9.97
CA VAL A 844 5.27 -9.17 10.08
C VAL A 844 3.77 -8.83 10.08
N GLY A 845 2.99 -9.41 9.17
CA GLY A 845 1.55 -9.12 9.03
C GLY A 845 0.74 -9.43 10.29
N GLU A 846 0.96 -10.59 10.90
CA GLU A 846 0.30 -10.97 12.15
C GLU A 846 0.72 -10.07 13.32
N ALA A 847 2.02 -9.72 13.41
CA ALA A 847 2.53 -8.86 14.46
C ALA A 847 1.97 -7.42 14.39
N VAL A 848 1.95 -6.81 13.20
CA VAL A 848 1.40 -5.46 13.02
C VAL A 848 -0.09 -5.45 13.32
N LEU A 849 -0.84 -6.47 12.90
CA LEU A 849 -2.27 -6.57 13.16
C LEU A 849 -2.55 -6.75 14.66
N ALA A 850 -1.77 -7.58 15.35
CA ALA A 850 -1.85 -7.74 16.80
C ALA A 850 -1.57 -6.43 17.54
N ALA A 851 -0.60 -5.63 17.08
CA ALA A 851 -0.23 -4.34 17.64
C ALA A 851 -1.25 -3.20 17.39
N ARG A 852 -2.34 -3.46 16.64
CA ARG A 852 -3.44 -2.51 16.44
C ARG A 852 -4.51 -2.59 17.53
N HIS A 853 -4.58 -3.73 18.22
CA HIS A 853 -5.46 -3.96 19.37
C HIS A 853 -4.74 -3.60 20.66
#